data_AF-A0A7W6DHJ0-F1
#
_entry.id   AF-A0A7W6DHJ0-F1
#
_cell.length_a   1.000
_cell.length_b   1.000
_cell.length_c   1.000
_cell.angle_alpha   90.00
_cell.angle_beta   90.00
_cell.angle_gamma   90.00
#
_symmetry.space_group_name_H-M   'P 1'
#
loop_
_entity.id
_entity.type
_entity.pdbx_description
1 polymer ?
#
loop_
_entity_poly.entity_id
_entity_poly.type
_entity_poly.pdbx_seq_one_letter_code
_entity_poly.pdbx_strand_id
1 'polypeptide(L)'
;MPFNPTDPLFDRQWHFDRIGNIRAIWEEYNGSGVNVGVYDEGIEQTHTDLNDNYNAALEFSYNGSIPNTGATGPHGTSVAGLIGAEANDEGTVGIAFGASLTSVNIFDSSSDLFINAGTPTGFFAAVAYNAFDVVNNSWGSTPGYAAFQNRNTAGSFAAETVAGWQNVADTGRGGLGTIVLKAAGNESRNANAEGSNSARFVIDVAAVGDSGFAASYSNHGANILVSAPGSEFESNGGLGIVTTDLTGTAGYNLRGDPAGSYDYTDDFGGTSAATPIVSGVVTLMLDANAGLGWRDVQDILAMSATHTGSSLVSTTPGTFENDIWKINGATNWNGGGMHFHNNYGFGMVNAYNAVRMAEVWSLFDSAHTSTAGNNTISFFASPAMALADLTDNTYAFNIPFDQTMENVQVTLNYTHSFMSDLIISLISPTGDRYILEDRTAGNSSAADGGLTWTYGIQGLRGENTAGNWILSINDVVGADSGTLNSVQITFHGTTNDSSDTYHFTDEFQLMAMLDPSRRTVSDTDGGTDWLNMAAISGDIVLRLDQNAYSSINGTQFIRIANGTDIENAVTGDGDDLIQGNSLANQLMGMRGSDTIRSYAGSDILDGGQGADYMFGGADSDRYYVDNDGDVVVENAGEGNDIVHASTAAYMLTANVERLIGTLDSGQNLVGNTLNNIITAGGGNDTLNGGAGIDTMIGGLGDDIYVVDNASDVVTEAAGEGIDTVRTGLATYALAANVENLQGVLSAGQSLTGNTLDNTITGAIGADIINGASGADTMIGGRGNDTYYLDNAGDVVTELLDEGTADEVRTVLASYALAANVEKLTGTSAAGQLLVGNTLDNIIRGFSGNDTINGGVGADTMTGLAGNDIFIVDNVGDVVVESAGQGTDEVRTTLSSYALAANVENLRGTLAAGQMLTGNTLANTITGAAGNDSINGGTGADTMIGGLGDDTYVVDNAGDVVTEAAAEGSDTVRTGLASYTLGANVENLIGSLSAGQTLNGNTLNNTITGANGGDTINGGLGSDNLTGSGGADHFVFDTALGASNVDRILDFSVPADTMDLDDAIFTAIGPLGTLNANAFRIGTSALDADDRIFYNSVSGFVFYDQDGNGALAPVLFAKLTAGLALTNADFVVI
;
A
#
# COMPACT_ATOMS: atom_id res chain seq x y z
N MET A 1 -11.03 13.45 -29.05
CA MET A 1 -10.83 14.25 -30.28
C MET A 1 -9.76 13.49 -31.01
N PRO A 2 -10.00 12.99 -32.23
CA PRO A 2 -9.10 12.05 -32.85
C PRO A 2 -7.70 12.60 -33.02
N PHE A 3 -6.71 11.75 -32.72
CA PHE A 3 -5.31 12.08 -32.92
C PHE A 3 -5.10 12.43 -34.39
N ASN A 4 -4.52 13.59 -34.63
CA ASN A 4 -4.25 14.08 -35.97
C ASN A 4 -2.80 14.55 -36.02
N PRO A 5 -1.89 13.76 -36.63
CA PRO A 5 -0.51 14.14 -36.82
C PRO A 5 -0.40 15.51 -37.48
N THR A 6 0.63 16.25 -37.09
CA THR A 6 0.94 17.60 -37.57
C THR A 6 2.11 17.60 -38.56
N ASP A 7 2.67 16.41 -38.83
CA ASP A 7 3.75 16.15 -39.77
C ASP A 7 3.37 16.58 -41.20
N PRO A 8 4.21 17.38 -41.88
CA PRO A 8 3.83 18.12 -43.07
C PRO A 8 3.55 17.23 -44.31
N LEU A 9 3.99 15.97 -44.33
CA LEU A 9 3.74 15.04 -45.43
C LEU A 9 2.62 14.03 -45.15
N PHE A 10 2.03 14.04 -43.95
CA PHE A 10 0.93 13.12 -43.58
C PHE A 10 -0.24 13.18 -44.57
N ASP A 11 -0.67 14.38 -44.98
CA ASP A 11 -1.75 14.56 -45.95
C ASP A 11 -1.44 13.98 -47.36
N ARG A 12 -0.17 13.64 -47.64
CA ARG A 12 0.25 12.97 -48.89
C ARG A 12 0.33 11.45 -48.74
N GLN A 13 0.27 10.90 -47.52
CA GLN A 13 0.31 9.47 -47.23
C GLN A 13 -1.05 8.81 -47.50
N TRP A 14 -1.41 8.73 -48.79
CA TRP A 14 -2.71 8.21 -49.25
C TRP A 14 -3.02 6.78 -48.80
N HIS A 15 -2.01 6.01 -48.38
CA HIS A 15 -2.22 4.65 -47.89
C HIS A 15 -3.09 4.58 -46.64
N PHE A 16 -3.13 5.63 -45.80
CA PHE A 16 -4.00 5.67 -44.61
C PHE A 16 -5.49 5.59 -44.96
N ASP A 17 -5.92 6.20 -46.07
CA ASP A 17 -7.32 6.16 -46.52
C ASP A 17 -7.79 4.76 -46.96
N ARG A 18 -6.85 3.81 -47.09
CA ARG A 18 -7.11 2.46 -47.57
C ARG A 18 -7.09 1.40 -46.46
N ILE A 19 -6.68 1.75 -45.24
CA ILE A 19 -6.48 0.79 -44.15
C ILE A 19 -7.42 1.03 -42.95
N GLY A 20 -8.58 1.62 -43.19
CA GLY A 20 -9.56 1.93 -42.13
C GLY A 20 -9.22 3.19 -41.34
N ASN A 21 -10.02 3.49 -40.31
CA ASN A 21 -9.89 4.71 -39.51
C ASN A 21 -8.74 4.61 -38.49
N ILE A 22 -7.49 4.64 -38.97
CA ILE A 22 -6.30 4.53 -38.12
C ILE A 22 -6.21 5.64 -37.05
N ARG A 23 -6.83 6.80 -37.27
CA ARG A 23 -6.78 7.92 -36.32
C ARG A 23 -7.51 7.61 -35.02
N ALA A 24 -8.56 6.79 -35.07
CA ALA A 24 -9.24 6.30 -33.86
C ALA A 24 -8.33 5.36 -33.07
N ILE A 25 -7.54 4.53 -33.77
CA ILE A 25 -6.57 3.64 -33.13
C ILE A 25 -5.45 4.43 -32.47
N TRP A 26 -4.91 5.46 -33.13
CA TRP A 26 -3.84 6.30 -32.57
C TRP A 26 -4.24 7.14 -31.35
N GLU A 27 -5.52 7.22 -30.99
CA GLU A 27 -5.93 7.79 -29.70
C GLU A 27 -5.45 6.92 -28.52
N GLU A 28 -5.21 5.63 -28.76
CA GLU A 28 -5.01 4.62 -27.72
C GLU A 28 -3.72 3.79 -27.93
N TYR A 29 -3.42 3.43 -29.17
CA TYR A 29 -2.31 2.55 -29.53
C TYR A 29 -1.44 3.19 -30.61
N ASN A 30 -0.14 3.20 -30.39
CA ASN A 30 0.83 3.77 -31.33
C ASN A 30 2.00 2.82 -31.63
N GLY A 31 1.99 1.60 -31.08
CA GLY A 31 3.02 0.58 -31.24
C GLY A 31 4.02 0.51 -30.10
N SER A 32 3.81 1.27 -29.02
CA SER A 32 4.71 1.33 -27.89
C SER A 32 4.93 -0.05 -27.25
N GLY A 33 6.17 -0.33 -26.83
CA GLY A 33 6.52 -1.60 -26.18
C GLY A 33 6.73 -2.80 -27.11
N VAL A 34 6.53 -2.64 -28.43
CA VAL A 34 6.74 -3.71 -29.43
C VAL A 34 8.05 -3.51 -30.18
N ASN A 35 8.84 -4.58 -30.29
CA ASN A 35 10.16 -4.57 -30.94
C ASN A 35 10.09 -5.11 -32.37
N VAL A 36 10.47 -4.28 -33.35
CA VAL A 36 10.40 -4.63 -34.77
C VAL A 36 11.80 -4.75 -35.37
N GLY A 37 12.13 -5.94 -35.88
CA GLY A 37 13.36 -6.18 -36.64
C GLY A 37 13.14 -6.03 -38.14
N VAL A 38 13.82 -5.06 -38.77
CA VAL A 38 13.77 -4.83 -40.22
C VAL A 38 14.95 -5.50 -40.90
N TYR A 39 14.68 -6.58 -41.65
CA TYR A 39 15.69 -7.35 -42.38
C TYR A 39 15.83 -6.79 -43.78
N ASP A 40 16.84 -5.95 -43.99
CA ASP A 40 16.98 -5.18 -45.23
C ASP A 40 18.43 -4.72 -45.46
N GLU A 41 18.65 -3.63 -46.20
CA GLU A 41 19.97 -3.05 -46.49
C GLU A 41 20.46 -2.04 -45.44
N GLY A 42 19.90 -2.11 -44.23
CA GLY A 42 20.22 -1.20 -43.12
C GLY A 42 19.19 -0.06 -42.96
N ILE A 43 19.12 0.52 -41.75
CA ILE A 43 18.32 1.73 -41.46
C ILE A 43 19.27 2.90 -41.18
N GLU A 44 18.96 4.10 -41.69
CA GLU A 44 19.66 5.32 -41.31
C GLU A 44 19.24 5.75 -39.90
N GLN A 45 20.00 5.30 -38.90
CA GLN A 45 19.71 5.48 -37.47
C GLN A 45 19.64 6.96 -37.03
N THR A 46 20.17 7.88 -37.85
CA THR A 46 20.22 9.32 -37.56
C THR A 46 19.18 10.12 -38.34
N HIS A 47 18.31 9.46 -39.11
CA HIS A 47 17.23 10.13 -39.81
C HIS A 47 16.28 10.77 -38.79
N THR A 48 15.91 12.04 -38.97
CA THR A 48 15.17 12.84 -37.99
C THR A 48 13.77 12.31 -37.68
N ASP A 49 13.24 11.49 -38.58
CA ASP A 49 11.94 10.83 -38.45
C ASP A 49 12.05 9.37 -37.95
N LEU A 50 13.23 8.92 -37.51
CA LEU A 50 13.45 7.53 -37.06
C LEU A 50 14.35 7.41 -35.83
N ASN A 51 15.12 8.44 -35.48
CA ASN A 51 16.21 8.35 -34.51
C ASN A 51 15.75 8.05 -33.08
N ASP A 52 14.57 8.52 -32.67
CA ASP A 52 14.01 8.28 -31.35
C ASP A 52 13.38 6.88 -31.27
N ASN A 53 12.84 6.38 -32.38
CA ASN A 53 12.30 5.03 -32.48
C ASN A 53 13.38 3.97 -32.74
N TYR A 54 14.56 4.36 -33.25
CA TYR A 54 15.66 3.43 -33.50
C TYR A 54 16.34 2.99 -32.20
N ASN A 55 16.24 1.70 -31.89
CA ASN A 55 16.82 1.12 -30.69
C ASN A 55 18.06 0.27 -31.01
N ALA A 56 19.24 0.87 -30.83
CA ALA A 56 20.52 0.21 -31.03
C ALA A 56 20.77 -0.97 -30.06
N ALA A 57 20.10 -1.02 -28.90
CA ALA A 57 20.25 -2.12 -27.95
C ALA A 57 19.62 -3.43 -28.44
N LEU A 58 18.73 -3.37 -29.44
CA LEU A 58 18.08 -4.52 -30.06
C LEU A 58 18.87 -5.08 -31.25
N GLU A 59 19.95 -4.42 -31.68
CA GLU A 59 20.71 -4.85 -32.85
C GLU A 59 21.21 -6.30 -32.69
N PHE A 60 20.99 -7.12 -33.71
CA PHE A 60 21.38 -8.52 -33.68
C PHE A 60 22.90 -8.68 -33.55
N SER A 61 23.35 -9.39 -32.52
CA SER A 61 24.77 -9.70 -32.32
C SER A 61 25.09 -11.11 -32.82
N TYR A 62 26.04 -11.20 -33.76
CA TYR A 62 26.58 -12.47 -34.27
C TYR A 62 28.06 -12.60 -33.92
N ASN A 63 28.45 -13.74 -33.32
CA ASN A 63 29.83 -14.03 -32.90
C ASN A 63 30.50 -12.94 -32.02
N GLY A 64 29.71 -12.20 -31.22
CA GLY A 64 30.20 -11.13 -30.35
C GLY A 64 30.48 -9.80 -31.06
N SER A 65 30.03 -9.66 -32.31
CA SER A 65 30.01 -8.41 -33.07
C SER A 65 28.57 -8.03 -33.43
N ILE A 66 28.30 -6.74 -33.49
CA ILE A 66 27.08 -6.20 -34.10
C ILE A 66 27.44 -5.89 -35.56
N PRO A 67 26.99 -6.71 -36.52
CA PRO A 67 27.38 -6.59 -37.92
C PRO A 67 26.54 -5.53 -38.67
N ASN A 68 25.84 -4.66 -37.93
CA ASN A 68 25.12 -3.52 -38.46
C ASN A 68 26.07 -2.32 -38.61
N THR A 69 26.24 -1.85 -39.84
CA THR A 69 27.15 -0.75 -40.21
C THR A 69 26.41 0.54 -40.56
N GLY A 70 25.08 0.59 -40.34
CA GLY A 70 24.17 1.62 -40.82
C GLY A 70 23.50 1.23 -42.15
N ALA A 71 22.79 2.19 -42.77
CA ALA A 71 22.18 1.99 -44.08
C ALA A 71 23.21 1.93 -45.21
N THR A 72 23.16 0.85 -45.99
CA THR A 72 23.95 0.65 -47.22
C THR A 72 23.21 1.02 -48.49
N GLY A 73 21.90 1.29 -48.39
CA GLY A 73 21.03 1.84 -49.43
C GLY A 73 19.71 2.36 -48.84
N PRO A 74 18.81 2.95 -49.66
CA PRO A 74 17.62 3.63 -49.18
C PRO A 74 16.40 2.77 -48.84
N HIS A 75 16.36 1.53 -49.31
CA HIS A 75 15.20 0.64 -49.16
C HIS A 75 14.84 0.40 -47.69
N GLY A 76 15.81 0.02 -46.86
CA GLY A 76 15.57 -0.29 -45.44
C GLY A 76 15.12 0.92 -44.62
N THR A 77 15.61 2.12 -44.93
CA THR A 77 15.14 3.37 -44.31
C THR A 77 13.68 3.65 -44.68
N SER A 78 13.30 3.55 -45.96
CA SER A 78 11.91 3.74 -46.40
C SER A 78 10.94 2.70 -45.82
N VAL A 79 11.38 1.43 -45.69
CA VAL A 79 10.63 0.37 -45.01
C VAL A 79 10.41 0.72 -43.54
N ALA A 80 11.45 1.19 -42.84
CA ALA A 80 11.35 1.60 -41.45
C ALA A 80 10.39 2.78 -41.25
N GLY A 81 10.40 3.77 -42.16
CA GLY A 81 9.49 4.91 -42.11
C GLY A 81 8.01 4.51 -42.18
N LEU A 82 7.66 3.54 -43.02
CA LEU A 82 6.28 3.04 -43.09
C LEU A 82 5.85 2.33 -41.82
N ILE A 83 6.77 1.66 -41.13
CA ILE A 83 6.46 0.98 -39.87
C ILE A 83 6.32 2.00 -38.75
N GLY A 84 7.32 2.85 -38.55
CA GLY A 84 7.43 3.68 -37.35
C GLY A 84 8.25 4.95 -37.55
N ALA A 85 8.02 5.68 -38.66
CA ALA A 85 8.36 7.10 -38.69
C ALA A 85 7.67 7.82 -37.52
N GLU A 86 8.36 8.76 -36.89
CA GLU A 86 7.91 9.45 -35.69
C GLU A 86 6.71 10.36 -35.99
N ALA A 87 5.92 10.69 -34.95
CA ALA A 87 4.90 11.74 -35.04
C ALA A 87 5.46 12.98 -34.32
N ASN A 88 6.34 13.72 -34.99
CA ASN A 88 7.25 14.70 -34.35
C ASN A 88 7.24 16.11 -34.98
N ASP A 89 6.20 16.45 -35.75
CA ASP A 89 6.06 17.70 -36.51
C ASP A 89 7.03 17.81 -37.72
N GLU A 90 7.65 16.71 -38.15
CA GLU A 90 8.61 16.66 -39.25
C GLU A 90 8.27 15.52 -40.22
N GLY A 91 8.46 15.74 -41.53
CA GLY A 91 8.38 14.61 -42.46
C GLY A 91 7.04 13.90 -42.53
N THR A 92 7.10 12.58 -42.32
CA THR A 92 6.03 11.59 -42.46
C THR A 92 5.60 11.06 -41.09
N VAL A 93 4.69 10.09 -41.07
CA VAL A 93 4.37 9.34 -39.84
C VAL A 93 4.19 7.86 -40.17
N GLY A 94 4.72 6.97 -39.33
CA GLY A 94 4.59 5.53 -39.50
C GLY A 94 3.22 5.02 -39.05
N ILE A 95 2.85 3.80 -39.47
CA ILE A 95 1.63 3.14 -38.96
C ILE A 95 1.69 3.00 -37.43
N ALA A 96 2.86 2.64 -36.90
CA ALA A 96 3.15 2.43 -35.48
C ALA A 96 4.32 3.33 -35.04
N PHE A 97 4.06 4.64 -35.01
CA PHE A 97 5.05 5.68 -34.74
C PHE A 97 5.65 5.68 -33.32
N GLY A 98 5.21 4.79 -32.41
CA GLY A 98 5.81 4.56 -31.09
C GLY A 98 6.60 3.26 -30.98
N ALA A 99 6.72 2.48 -32.07
CA ALA A 99 7.41 1.19 -32.07
C ALA A 99 8.93 1.31 -31.91
N SER A 100 9.55 0.34 -31.23
CA SER A 100 11.01 0.23 -31.18
C SER A 100 11.54 -0.49 -32.41
N LEU A 101 12.20 0.24 -33.31
CA LEU A 101 12.76 -0.28 -34.55
C LEU A 101 14.22 -0.67 -34.38
N THR A 102 14.65 -1.74 -35.05
CA THR A 102 16.07 -2.03 -35.22
C THR A 102 16.35 -2.63 -36.59
N SER A 103 17.62 -2.58 -36.99
CA SER A 103 18.03 -3.03 -38.31
C SER A 103 18.84 -4.31 -38.26
N VAL A 104 18.50 -5.24 -39.16
CA VAL A 104 19.29 -6.41 -39.50
C VAL A 104 19.75 -6.24 -40.95
N ASN A 105 20.96 -5.70 -41.13
CA ASN A 105 21.50 -5.42 -42.47
C ASN A 105 22.01 -6.73 -43.12
N ILE A 106 21.20 -7.30 -44.01
CA ILE A 106 21.47 -8.57 -44.71
C ILE A 106 22.02 -8.38 -46.12
N PHE A 107 22.07 -7.14 -46.63
CA PHE A 107 22.55 -6.84 -47.98
C PHE A 107 23.93 -6.17 -48.03
N ASP A 108 24.53 -5.84 -46.87
CA ASP A 108 25.92 -5.43 -46.80
C ASP A 108 26.86 -6.60 -47.15
N SER A 109 27.47 -6.54 -48.33
CA SER A 109 28.43 -7.55 -48.80
C SER A 109 29.70 -7.70 -47.94
N SER A 110 29.95 -6.76 -47.04
CA SER A 110 31.04 -6.81 -46.07
C SER A 110 30.64 -7.40 -44.71
N SER A 111 29.34 -7.60 -44.48
CA SER A 111 28.76 -8.15 -43.26
C SER A 111 28.74 -9.68 -43.26
N ASP A 112 28.88 -10.27 -42.06
CA ASP A 112 28.69 -11.71 -41.84
C ASP A 112 27.22 -12.15 -42.06
N LEU A 113 26.29 -11.20 -42.15
CA LEU A 113 24.87 -11.45 -42.42
C LEU A 113 24.52 -11.44 -43.91
N PHE A 114 25.50 -11.25 -44.81
CA PHE A 114 25.21 -11.11 -46.24
C PHE A 114 24.45 -12.31 -46.81
N ILE A 115 23.20 -12.08 -47.22
CA ILE A 115 22.27 -13.11 -47.69
C ILE A 115 22.78 -13.85 -48.93
N ASN A 116 23.54 -13.15 -49.80
CA ASN A 116 24.10 -13.71 -51.03
C ASN A 116 25.52 -14.28 -50.85
N ALA A 117 25.98 -14.50 -49.61
CA ALA A 117 27.23 -15.19 -49.34
C ALA A 117 27.17 -16.65 -49.85
N GLY A 118 28.33 -17.21 -50.24
CA GLY A 118 28.38 -18.61 -50.70
C GLY A 118 27.92 -19.65 -49.66
N THR A 119 27.93 -19.28 -48.37
CA THR A 119 27.32 -20.06 -47.28
C THR A 119 26.82 -19.08 -46.21
N PRO A 120 25.55 -18.63 -46.27
CA PRO A 120 25.06 -17.48 -45.51
C PRO A 120 24.67 -17.86 -44.06
N THR A 121 25.64 -18.36 -43.29
CA THR A 121 25.40 -18.84 -41.90
C THR A 121 24.96 -17.74 -40.93
N GLY A 122 25.51 -16.53 -41.05
CA GLY A 122 25.09 -15.39 -40.22
C GLY A 122 23.66 -14.96 -40.51
N PHE A 123 23.25 -14.94 -41.78
CA PHE A 123 21.85 -14.72 -42.18
C PHE A 123 20.91 -15.76 -41.57
N PHE A 124 21.24 -17.06 -41.67
CA PHE A 124 20.42 -18.12 -41.07
C PHE A 124 20.31 -18.01 -39.55
N ALA A 125 21.38 -17.56 -38.88
CA ALA A 125 21.34 -17.25 -37.46
C ALA A 125 20.45 -16.03 -37.15
N ALA A 126 20.47 -15.00 -38.00
CA ALA A 126 19.65 -13.82 -37.86
C ALA A 126 18.15 -14.14 -38.03
N VAL A 127 17.74 -14.85 -39.08
CA VAL A 127 16.32 -15.23 -39.26
C VAL A 127 15.79 -16.19 -38.19
N ALA A 128 16.68 -16.85 -37.44
CA ALA A 128 16.36 -17.67 -36.27
C ALA A 128 16.40 -16.89 -34.94
N TYR A 129 16.66 -15.58 -34.97
CA TYR A 129 16.77 -14.74 -33.79
C TYR A 129 15.40 -14.35 -33.25
N ASN A 130 15.12 -14.75 -32.01
CA ASN A 130 13.79 -14.72 -31.41
C ASN A 130 13.54 -13.54 -30.46
N ALA A 131 14.40 -12.51 -30.50
CA ALA A 131 14.28 -11.34 -29.61
C ALA A 131 13.35 -10.25 -30.16
N PHE A 132 12.84 -10.39 -31.39
CA PHE A 132 11.89 -9.47 -31.98
C PHE A 132 10.46 -9.96 -31.82
N ASP A 133 9.54 -9.03 -31.63
CA ASP A 133 8.11 -9.32 -31.61
C ASP A 133 7.60 -9.49 -33.05
N VAL A 134 8.02 -8.58 -33.93
CA VAL A 134 7.65 -8.54 -35.35
C VAL A 134 8.92 -8.48 -36.20
N VAL A 135 8.95 -9.25 -37.29
CA VAL A 135 10.02 -9.15 -38.28
C VAL A 135 9.47 -8.84 -39.67
N ASN A 136 10.03 -7.80 -40.28
CA ASN A 136 9.69 -7.38 -41.63
C ASN A 136 10.74 -7.91 -42.62
N ASN A 137 10.28 -8.63 -43.65
CA ASN A 137 11.11 -9.16 -44.72
C ASN A 137 10.60 -8.65 -46.08
N SER A 138 10.94 -7.41 -46.41
CA SER A 138 10.65 -6.78 -47.71
C SER A 138 11.62 -7.19 -48.82
N TRP A 139 11.94 -8.49 -48.89
CA TRP A 139 12.86 -9.08 -49.85
C TRP A 139 12.38 -10.47 -50.30
N GLY A 140 12.93 -10.95 -51.41
CA GLY A 140 12.61 -12.25 -51.95
C GLY A 140 13.41 -12.57 -53.20
N SER A 141 13.15 -13.74 -53.77
CA SER A 141 13.72 -14.18 -55.03
C SER A 141 12.63 -14.38 -56.07
N THR A 142 12.94 -14.13 -57.35
CA THR A 142 11.96 -14.31 -58.42
C THR A 142 11.41 -15.74 -58.42
N PRO A 143 10.08 -15.95 -58.29
CA PRO A 143 9.50 -17.29 -58.19
C PRO A 143 9.76 -18.14 -59.46
N GLY A 144 10.21 -19.37 -59.26
CA GLY A 144 10.66 -20.21 -60.38
C GLY A 144 10.99 -21.67 -60.08
N TYR A 145 10.59 -22.22 -58.93
CA TYR A 145 10.77 -23.65 -58.60
C TYR A 145 12.22 -24.13 -58.58
N ALA A 146 13.18 -23.24 -58.33
CA ALA A 146 14.59 -23.61 -58.30
C ALA A 146 14.93 -24.46 -57.05
N ALA A 147 15.96 -25.30 -57.15
CA ALA A 147 16.38 -26.17 -56.05
C ALA A 147 16.71 -25.39 -54.75
N PHE A 148 17.31 -24.19 -54.86
CA PHE A 148 17.61 -23.34 -53.70
C PHE A 148 16.35 -22.73 -53.07
N GLN A 149 15.27 -22.55 -53.84
CA GLN A 149 13.95 -22.07 -53.38
C GLN A 149 13.08 -23.20 -52.83
N ASN A 150 13.49 -24.46 -52.96
CA ASN A 150 12.69 -25.61 -52.58
C ASN A 150 12.90 -25.98 -51.10
N ARG A 151 11.92 -25.65 -50.25
CA ARG A 151 11.94 -26.00 -48.82
C ARG A 151 11.94 -27.50 -48.51
N ASN A 152 11.59 -28.35 -49.47
CA ASN A 152 11.64 -29.81 -49.30
C ASN A 152 13.03 -30.38 -49.62
N THR A 153 13.94 -29.57 -50.15
CA THR A 153 15.33 -29.96 -50.40
C THR A 153 16.17 -29.59 -49.17
N ALA A 154 16.56 -30.58 -48.38
CA ALA A 154 17.36 -30.35 -47.17
C ALA A 154 18.66 -29.58 -47.49
N GLY A 155 18.97 -28.55 -46.70
CA GLY A 155 20.11 -27.67 -46.90
C GLY A 155 19.97 -26.65 -48.04
N SER A 156 18.80 -26.58 -48.69
CA SER A 156 18.50 -25.46 -49.60
C SER A 156 18.35 -24.16 -48.82
N PHE A 157 18.52 -23.03 -49.50
CA PHE A 157 18.34 -21.72 -48.89
C PHE A 157 16.94 -21.59 -48.26
N ALA A 158 15.88 -21.95 -48.99
CA ALA A 158 14.52 -21.90 -48.48
C ALA A 158 14.28 -22.85 -47.30
N ALA A 159 14.89 -24.04 -47.28
CA ALA A 159 14.72 -24.99 -46.17
C ALA A 159 15.32 -24.44 -44.87
N GLU A 160 16.51 -23.84 -44.93
CA GLU A 160 17.19 -23.25 -43.76
C GLU A 160 16.46 -21.98 -43.27
N THR A 161 16.02 -21.11 -44.17
CA THR A 161 15.23 -19.92 -43.82
C THR A 161 13.91 -20.31 -43.12
N VAL A 162 13.17 -21.26 -43.69
CA VAL A 162 11.93 -21.78 -43.10
C VAL A 162 12.19 -22.44 -41.75
N ALA A 163 13.33 -23.13 -41.56
CA ALA A 163 13.68 -23.69 -40.25
C ALA A 163 13.96 -22.60 -39.21
N GLY A 164 14.65 -21.51 -39.58
CA GLY A 164 14.87 -20.36 -38.70
C GLY A 164 13.57 -19.66 -38.31
N TRP A 165 12.67 -19.44 -39.27
CA TRP A 165 11.38 -18.84 -38.97
C TRP A 165 10.45 -19.74 -38.16
N GLN A 166 10.50 -21.05 -38.36
CA GLN A 166 9.81 -21.99 -37.47
C GLN A 166 10.33 -21.85 -36.03
N ASN A 167 11.66 -21.70 -35.84
CA ASN A 167 12.24 -21.52 -34.51
C ASN A 167 11.72 -20.24 -33.82
N VAL A 168 11.61 -19.11 -34.51
CA VAL A 168 11.08 -17.87 -33.90
C VAL A 168 9.57 -17.91 -33.69
N ALA A 169 8.82 -18.62 -34.55
CA ALA A 169 7.40 -18.90 -34.30
C ALA A 169 7.19 -19.81 -33.08
N ASP A 170 8.14 -20.71 -32.79
CA ASP A 170 8.07 -21.62 -31.64
C ASP A 170 8.55 -20.98 -30.33
N THR A 171 9.54 -20.08 -30.39
CA THR A 171 10.28 -19.62 -29.21
C THR A 171 10.23 -18.11 -28.97
N GLY A 172 9.87 -17.31 -29.98
CA GLY A 172 9.76 -15.86 -29.85
C GLY A 172 8.67 -15.46 -28.87
N ARG A 173 8.79 -14.26 -28.28
CA ARG A 173 7.77 -13.67 -27.41
C ARG A 173 7.32 -14.59 -26.27
N GLY A 174 8.27 -15.29 -25.65
CA GLY A 174 7.98 -16.23 -24.56
C GLY A 174 7.20 -17.48 -24.97
N GLY A 175 7.17 -17.82 -26.26
CA GLY A 175 6.41 -18.95 -26.81
C GLY A 175 5.12 -18.56 -27.53
N LEU A 176 4.73 -17.28 -27.51
CA LEU A 176 3.65 -16.75 -28.36
C LEU A 176 4.04 -16.74 -29.84
N GLY A 177 5.34 -16.66 -30.12
CA GLY A 177 5.94 -16.68 -31.45
C GLY A 177 6.14 -15.30 -32.06
N THR A 178 7.31 -15.06 -32.64
CA THR A 178 7.59 -13.86 -33.43
C THR A 178 6.72 -13.84 -34.68
N ILE A 179 6.12 -12.69 -34.99
CA ILE A 179 5.29 -12.52 -36.19
C ILE A 179 6.17 -12.26 -37.41
N VAL A 180 6.15 -13.17 -38.37
CA VAL A 180 7.00 -13.11 -39.57
C VAL A 180 6.20 -12.61 -40.76
N LEU A 181 6.51 -11.41 -41.24
CA LEU A 181 5.92 -10.85 -42.45
C LEU A 181 6.92 -10.90 -43.60
N LYS A 182 6.44 -11.23 -44.80
CA LYS A 182 7.24 -11.27 -46.02
C LYS A 182 6.49 -10.68 -47.21
N ALA A 183 7.23 -9.98 -48.06
CA ALA A 183 6.75 -9.55 -49.36
C ALA A 183 6.54 -10.73 -50.33
N ALA A 184 5.37 -10.77 -50.98
CA ALA A 184 5.04 -11.79 -51.98
C ALA A 184 5.91 -11.70 -53.25
N GLY A 185 6.44 -10.51 -53.55
CA GLY A 185 7.32 -10.22 -54.68
C GLY A 185 6.67 -9.40 -55.80
N ASN A 186 7.47 -9.02 -56.80
CA ASN A 186 7.16 -7.92 -57.74
C ASN A 186 7.29 -8.34 -59.21
N GLU A 187 7.00 -9.60 -59.55
CA GLU A 187 7.19 -10.16 -60.88
C GLU A 187 5.90 -10.56 -61.61
N SER A 188 4.73 -10.32 -61.02
CA SER A 188 3.42 -10.82 -61.49
C SER A 188 3.43 -12.34 -61.70
N ARG A 189 3.98 -13.06 -60.72
CA ARG A 189 4.11 -14.52 -60.72
C ARG A 189 3.42 -15.15 -59.52
N ASN A 190 3.17 -16.45 -59.64
CA ASN A 190 2.67 -17.23 -58.52
C ASN A 190 3.70 -17.29 -57.38
N ALA A 191 3.36 -16.71 -56.22
CA ALA A 191 4.21 -16.62 -55.04
C ALA A 191 4.53 -17.99 -54.44
N ASN A 192 3.67 -19.00 -54.65
CA ASN A 192 3.94 -20.37 -54.19
C ASN A 192 5.18 -21.01 -54.84
N ALA A 193 5.69 -20.46 -55.94
CA ALA A 193 6.89 -20.97 -56.60
C ALA A 193 8.21 -20.50 -55.93
N GLU A 194 8.13 -19.75 -54.84
CA GLU A 194 9.18 -19.53 -53.86
C GLU A 194 8.80 -20.24 -52.55
N GLY A 195 9.52 -21.30 -52.19
CA GLY A 195 9.08 -22.21 -51.12
C GLY A 195 9.00 -21.58 -49.74
N SER A 196 9.73 -20.50 -49.46
CA SER A 196 9.60 -19.76 -48.20
C SER A 196 8.25 -19.06 -48.04
N ASN A 197 7.58 -18.68 -49.13
CA ASN A 197 6.29 -17.95 -49.09
C ASN A 197 5.13 -18.89 -48.74
N SER A 198 5.33 -20.20 -48.89
CA SER A 198 4.33 -21.23 -48.53
C SER A 198 4.44 -21.73 -47.08
N ALA A 199 5.33 -21.15 -46.28
CA ALA A 199 5.49 -21.51 -44.88
C ALA A 199 4.29 -21.04 -44.04
N ARG A 200 3.77 -21.91 -43.18
CA ARG A 200 2.51 -21.64 -42.45
C ARG A 200 2.58 -20.48 -41.46
N PHE A 201 3.77 -20.21 -40.92
CA PHE A 201 4.03 -19.15 -39.94
C PHE A 201 4.42 -17.82 -40.60
N VAL A 202 4.43 -17.74 -41.94
CA VAL A 202 4.73 -16.51 -42.68
C VAL A 202 3.44 -15.86 -43.13
N ILE A 203 3.32 -14.57 -42.86
CA ILE A 203 2.29 -13.70 -43.43
C ILE A 203 2.84 -13.17 -44.76
N ASP A 204 2.39 -13.76 -45.86
CA ASP A 204 2.77 -13.31 -47.20
C ASP A 204 1.84 -12.17 -47.66
N VAL A 205 2.44 -11.03 -48.00
CA VAL A 205 1.73 -9.77 -48.25
C VAL A 205 1.83 -9.36 -49.72
N ALA A 206 0.67 -9.21 -50.36
CA ALA A 206 0.54 -8.70 -51.72
C ALA A 206 0.32 -7.17 -51.77
N ALA A 207 0.52 -6.57 -52.95
CA ALA A 207 0.42 -5.14 -53.16
C ALA A 207 -0.84 -4.74 -53.94
N VAL A 208 -1.50 -3.69 -53.45
CA VAL A 208 -2.63 -3.02 -54.10
C VAL A 208 -2.21 -1.61 -54.51
N GLY A 209 -2.56 -1.20 -55.72
CA GLY A 209 -2.31 0.15 -56.20
C GLY A 209 -3.29 1.17 -55.60
N ASP A 210 -3.03 2.46 -55.83
CA ASP A 210 -3.85 3.57 -55.35
C ASP A 210 -5.30 3.55 -55.88
N SER A 211 -5.55 2.82 -56.98
CA SER A 211 -6.90 2.59 -57.51
C SER A 211 -7.73 1.59 -56.70
N GLY A 212 -7.11 0.79 -55.83
CA GLY A 212 -7.74 -0.32 -55.11
C GLY A 212 -7.71 -1.66 -55.86
N PHE A 213 -7.19 -1.70 -57.08
CA PHE A 213 -6.91 -2.96 -57.80
C PHE A 213 -5.49 -3.47 -57.51
N ALA A 214 -5.28 -4.76 -57.75
CA ALA A 214 -3.98 -5.41 -57.61
C ALA A 214 -2.94 -4.61 -58.39
N ALA A 215 -1.79 -4.35 -57.78
CA ALA A 215 -0.70 -3.69 -58.48
C ALA A 215 -0.21 -4.61 -59.60
N SER A 216 0.07 -4.04 -60.78
CA SER A 216 0.40 -4.79 -62.00
C SER A 216 1.63 -5.71 -61.89
N TYR A 217 2.51 -5.43 -60.92
CA TYR A 217 3.70 -6.22 -60.61
C TYR A 217 3.49 -7.22 -59.46
N SER A 218 2.42 -7.11 -58.66
CA SER A 218 2.28 -7.90 -57.44
C SER A 218 2.25 -9.39 -57.77
N ASN A 219 3.09 -10.17 -57.11
CA ASN A 219 2.94 -11.61 -57.12
C ASN A 219 1.60 -11.99 -56.45
N HIS A 220 1.08 -13.15 -56.84
CA HIS A 220 -0.26 -13.64 -56.48
C HIS A 220 -0.21 -15.12 -56.12
N GLY A 221 -1.23 -15.68 -55.49
CA GLY A 221 -1.27 -17.10 -55.17
C GLY A 221 -2.11 -17.42 -53.93
N ALA A 222 -2.43 -18.70 -53.77
CA ALA A 222 -3.26 -19.17 -52.66
C ALA A 222 -2.60 -19.00 -51.27
N ASN A 223 -1.29 -18.73 -51.21
CA ASN A 223 -0.53 -18.57 -49.97
C ASN A 223 -0.57 -17.14 -49.38
N ILE A 224 -1.05 -16.15 -50.14
CA ILE A 224 -1.20 -14.78 -49.67
C ILE A 224 -2.28 -14.73 -48.60
N LEU A 225 -1.96 -14.11 -47.45
CA LEU A 225 -2.91 -13.93 -46.37
C LEU A 225 -3.73 -12.66 -46.58
N VAL A 226 -3.05 -11.53 -46.79
CA VAL A 226 -3.65 -10.20 -46.96
C VAL A 226 -2.85 -9.39 -47.96
N SER A 227 -3.42 -8.28 -48.38
CA SER A 227 -2.77 -7.28 -49.22
C SER A 227 -2.78 -5.91 -48.56
N ALA A 228 -1.87 -5.04 -48.96
CA ALA A 228 -1.77 -3.67 -48.45
C ALA A 228 -1.39 -2.69 -49.57
N PRO A 229 -1.52 -1.37 -49.35
CA PRO A 229 -1.11 -0.37 -50.31
C PRO A 229 0.38 -0.49 -50.66
N GLY A 230 0.71 -0.66 -51.94
CA GLY A 230 2.09 -0.92 -52.37
C GLY A 230 2.66 0.04 -53.40
N SER A 231 1.86 0.96 -53.93
CA SER A 231 2.08 1.71 -55.19
C SER A 231 1.61 1.01 -56.46
N GLU A 232 1.52 1.79 -57.54
CA GLU A 232 1.37 1.31 -58.91
C GLU A 232 2.29 2.13 -59.81
N PHE A 233 2.74 1.58 -60.94
CA PHE A 233 3.62 2.31 -61.85
C PHE A 233 2.97 3.60 -62.36
N GLU A 234 3.73 4.69 -62.40
CA GLU A 234 3.31 5.96 -63.00
C GLU A 234 2.81 5.77 -64.46
N SER A 235 3.41 4.83 -65.20
CA SER A 235 2.99 4.46 -66.57
C SER A 235 1.56 3.90 -66.65
N ASN A 236 1.04 3.37 -65.54
CA ASN A 236 -0.33 2.93 -65.36
C ASN A 236 -1.21 4.00 -64.67
N GLY A 237 -0.66 5.19 -64.43
CA GLY A 237 -1.33 6.31 -63.74
C GLY A 237 -1.30 6.22 -62.22
N GLY A 238 -0.45 5.36 -61.66
CA GLY A 238 -0.36 5.10 -60.23
C GLY A 238 0.46 6.12 -59.44
N LEU A 239 0.29 6.08 -58.12
CA LEU A 239 1.04 6.90 -57.15
C LEU A 239 2.05 6.04 -56.38
N GLY A 240 3.24 6.59 -56.12
CA GLY A 240 4.18 6.02 -55.16
C GLY A 240 3.75 6.23 -53.71
N ILE A 241 4.42 5.54 -52.80
CA ILE A 241 4.18 5.62 -51.36
C ILE A 241 5.08 6.69 -50.76
N VAL A 242 4.50 7.56 -49.95
CA VAL A 242 5.22 8.61 -49.22
C VAL A 242 5.78 8.05 -47.91
N THR A 243 7.10 8.14 -47.71
CA THR A 243 7.83 7.65 -46.52
C THR A 243 9.22 8.31 -46.42
N THR A 244 9.98 8.00 -45.38
CA THR A 244 11.38 8.40 -45.20
C THR A 244 12.28 7.91 -46.32
N ASP A 245 13.38 8.61 -46.56
CA ASP A 245 14.41 8.27 -47.55
C ASP A 245 15.80 8.45 -46.91
N LEU A 246 16.88 8.09 -47.60
CA LEU A 246 18.21 8.45 -47.09
C LEU A 246 18.41 9.96 -47.11
N THR A 247 18.91 10.50 -46.02
CA THR A 247 19.23 11.92 -45.89
C THR A 247 20.16 12.37 -47.03
N GLY A 248 19.76 13.42 -47.74
CA GLY A 248 20.47 13.97 -48.88
C GLY A 248 20.27 13.19 -50.19
N THR A 249 21.27 13.20 -51.08
CA THR A 249 21.06 12.79 -52.48
C THR A 249 21.33 11.30 -52.75
N ALA A 250 21.30 10.45 -51.73
CA ALA A 250 21.55 9.01 -51.87
C ALA A 250 20.26 8.18 -52.01
N GLY A 251 19.11 8.82 -51.79
CA GLY A 251 17.78 8.23 -51.78
C GLY A 251 17.11 8.01 -53.13
N TYR A 252 15.83 7.64 -53.08
CA TYR A 252 14.93 7.50 -54.22
C TYR A 252 14.54 8.85 -54.85
N ASN A 253 14.45 9.93 -54.06
CA ASN A 253 13.95 11.22 -54.53
C ASN A 253 14.97 12.04 -55.36
N LEU A 254 15.44 11.49 -56.48
CA LEU A 254 16.50 12.08 -57.32
C LEU A 254 16.05 12.55 -58.71
N ARG A 255 14.78 12.36 -59.11
CA ARG A 255 14.39 12.56 -60.52
C ARG A 255 13.04 13.22 -60.84
N GLY A 256 12.13 13.44 -59.89
CA GLY A 256 10.75 13.87 -60.20
C GLY A 256 10.30 15.21 -59.60
N ASP A 257 10.63 15.46 -58.33
CA ASP A 257 10.08 16.59 -57.57
C ASP A 257 11.18 17.50 -57.00
N PRO A 258 11.65 18.53 -57.74
CA PRO A 258 12.64 19.48 -57.24
C PRO A 258 12.12 20.38 -56.10
N ALA A 259 10.85 20.27 -55.71
CA ALA A 259 10.26 20.94 -54.56
C ALA A 259 10.13 20.02 -53.32
N GLY A 260 10.32 18.71 -53.48
CA GLY A 260 10.33 17.73 -52.39
C GLY A 260 11.64 17.80 -51.58
N SER A 261 11.56 17.50 -50.28
CA SER A 261 12.75 17.30 -49.47
C SER A 261 13.50 16.04 -49.94
N TYR A 262 14.83 16.08 -49.94
CA TYR A 262 15.66 14.93 -50.33
C TYR A 262 15.60 13.79 -49.31
N ASP A 263 15.18 14.09 -48.09
CA ASP A 263 15.17 13.16 -46.96
C ASP A 263 13.87 12.32 -46.93
N TYR A 264 12.94 12.56 -47.86
CA TYR A 264 11.69 11.81 -47.99
C TYR A 264 11.41 11.49 -49.46
N THR A 265 10.69 10.40 -49.70
CA THR A 265 10.36 9.90 -51.05
C THR A 265 8.87 9.74 -51.22
N ASP A 266 8.38 9.99 -52.43
CA ASP A 266 7.04 9.66 -52.90
C ASP A 266 7.06 8.69 -54.09
N ASP A 267 8.21 8.05 -54.35
CA ASP A 267 8.47 7.09 -55.43
C ASP A 267 8.77 5.67 -54.89
N PHE A 268 8.66 5.46 -53.57
CA PHE A 268 8.81 4.13 -52.97
C PHE A 268 7.60 3.25 -53.27
N GLY A 269 7.78 1.93 -53.33
CA GLY A 269 6.71 1.04 -53.73
C GLY A 269 7.06 -0.44 -53.75
N GLY A 270 6.25 -1.22 -54.46
CA GLY A 270 6.35 -2.67 -54.48
C GLY A 270 5.56 -3.35 -53.36
N THR A 271 5.58 -4.67 -53.34
CA THR A 271 5.23 -5.46 -52.14
C THR A 271 6.13 -5.12 -50.95
N SER A 272 7.29 -4.50 -51.19
CA SER A 272 8.18 -3.91 -50.20
C SER A 272 7.61 -2.68 -49.48
N ALA A 273 6.61 -1.99 -50.04
CA ALA A 273 5.86 -0.94 -49.34
C ALA A 273 4.60 -1.49 -48.65
N ALA A 274 3.98 -2.53 -49.24
CA ALA A 274 2.81 -3.19 -48.66
C ALA A 274 3.14 -3.94 -47.35
N THR A 275 4.24 -4.70 -47.34
CA THR A 275 4.66 -5.52 -46.18
C THR A 275 4.89 -4.70 -44.90
N PRO A 276 5.62 -3.57 -44.90
CA PRO A 276 5.80 -2.75 -43.71
C PRO A 276 4.52 -2.10 -43.21
N ILE A 277 3.56 -1.78 -44.07
CA ILE A 277 2.24 -1.31 -43.61
C ILE A 277 1.56 -2.39 -42.77
N VAL A 278 1.55 -3.65 -43.22
CA VAL A 278 1.02 -4.77 -42.43
C VAL A 278 1.86 -5.00 -41.17
N SER A 279 3.19 -4.84 -41.24
CA SER A 279 4.05 -4.96 -40.05
C SER A 279 3.68 -3.92 -38.99
N GLY A 280 3.43 -2.68 -39.40
CA GLY A 280 2.96 -1.64 -38.50
C GLY A 280 1.57 -1.93 -37.91
N VAL A 281 0.63 -2.44 -38.71
CA VAL A 281 -0.69 -2.84 -38.20
C VAL A 281 -0.57 -3.96 -37.17
N VAL A 282 0.25 -4.98 -37.44
CA VAL A 282 0.54 -6.05 -36.47
C VAL A 282 1.18 -5.49 -35.21
N THR A 283 2.06 -4.50 -35.33
CA THR A 283 2.65 -3.83 -34.17
C THR A 283 1.57 -3.14 -33.33
N LEU A 284 0.60 -2.45 -33.94
CA LEU A 284 -0.55 -1.88 -33.22
C LEU A 284 -1.42 -2.97 -32.57
N MET A 285 -1.63 -4.11 -33.22
CA MET A 285 -2.36 -5.23 -32.63
C MET A 285 -1.66 -5.79 -31.38
N LEU A 286 -0.33 -5.85 -31.38
CA LEU A 286 0.45 -6.33 -30.24
C LEU A 286 0.58 -5.28 -29.12
N ASP A 287 0.50 -3.99 -29.45
CA ASP A 287 0.35 -2.91 -28.47
C ASP A 287 -1.00 -3.03 -27.75
N ALA A 288 -2.09 -3.23 -28.52
CA ALA A 288 -3.42 -3.46 -27.97
C ALA A 288 -3.54 -4.77 -27.18
N ASN A 289 -2.88 -5.83 -27.63
CA ASN A 289 -2.89 -7.13 -26.96
C ASN A 289 -1.56 -7.87 -27.15
N ALA A 290 -0.67 -7.72 -26.16
CA ALA A 290 0.60 -8.43 -26.15
C ALA A 290 0.43 -9.96 -25.95
N GLY A 291 -0.75 -10.44 -25.53
CA GLY A 291 -1.05 -11.84 -25.30
C GLY A 291 -1.32 -12.67 -26.57
N LEU A 292 -1.45 -12.02 -27.74
CA LEU A 292 -1.72 -12.73 -29.00
C LEU A 292 -0.58 -13.66 -29.40
N GLY A 293 -0.91 -14.90 -29.74
CA GLY A 293 -0.02 -15.84 -30.42
C GLY A 293 0.06 -15.55 -31.93
N TRP A 294 1.08 -16.11 -32.60
CA TRP A 294 1.29 -15.82 -34.02
C TRP A 294 0.17 -16.29 -34.95
N ARG A 295 -0.63 -17.28 -34.51
CA ARG A 295 -1.80 -17.77 -35.27
C ARG A 295 -2.99 -16.85 -35.09
N ASP A 296 -3.23 -16.38 -33.86
CA ASP A 296 -4.26 -15.37 -33.56
C ASP A 296 -4.13 -14.14 -34.47
N VAL A 297 -2.90 -13.64 -34.63
CA VAL A 297 -2.62 -12.50 -35.53
C VAL A 297 -3.02 -12.81 -36.98
N GLN A 298 -2.79 -14.03 -37.46
CA GLN A 298 -3.19 -14.41 -38.82
C GLN A 298 -4.70 -14.52 -38.98
N ASP A 299 -5.40 -15.07 -37.99
CA ASP A 299 -6.86 -15.16 -37.97
C ASP A 299 -7.49 -13.78 -37.94
N ILE A 300 -7.02 -12.90 -37.05
CA ILE A 300 -7.50 -11.51 -36.98
C ILE A 300 -7.24 -10.79 -38.30
N LEU A 301 -6.05 -10.89 -38.90
CA LEU A 301 -5.78 -10.23 -40.19
C LEU A 301 -6.70 -10.74 -41.31
N ALA A 302 -7.00 -12.05 -41.34
CA ALA A 302 -7.91 -12.62 -42.32
C ALA A 302 -9.36 -12.13 -42.12
N MET A 303 -9.84 -12.13 -40.87
CA MET A 303 -11.22 -11.75 -40.54
C MET A 303 -11.45 -10.24 -40.57
N SER A 304 -10.42 -9.44 -40.32
CA SER A 304 -10.52 -7.98 -40.27
C SER A 304 -10.33 -7.31 -41.63
N ALA A 305 -9.73 -8.01 -42.60
CA ALA A 305 -9.50 -7.50 -43.94
C ALA A 305 -10.79 -7.11 -44.66
N THR A 306 -10.71 -6.05 -45.47
CA THR A 306 -11.84 -5.53 -46.23
C THR A 306 -11.74 -5.83 -47.72
N HIS A 307 -12.88 -6.03 -48.37
CA HIS A 307 -12.96 -6.23 -49.81
C HIS A 307 -12.31 -5.07 -50.59
N THR A 308 -11.58 -5.41 -51.67
CA THR A 308 -11.00 -4.45 -52.61
C THR A 308 -11.00 -5.02 -54.03
N GLY A 309 -10.64 -4.21 -55.03
CA GLY A 309 -10.53 -4.65 -56.42
C GLY A 309 -11.88 -4.89 -57.10
N SER A 310 -11.99 -5.99 -57.86
CA SER A 310 -13.22 -6.32 -58.59
C SER A 310 -14.37 -6.74 -57.68
N SER A 311 -15.61 -6.63 -58.18
CA SER A 311 -16.81 -6.99 -57.42
C SER A 311 -16.83 -8.45 -56.98
N LEU A 312 -17.27 -8.71 -55.74
CA LEU A 312 -17.44 -10.06 -55.15
C LEU A 312 -18.29 -11.03 -55.98
N VAL A 313 -19.16 -10.52 -56.86
CA VAL A 313 -20.03 -11.34 -57.75
C VAL A 313 -19.55 -11.39 -59.21
N SER A 314 -18.34 -10.90 -59.49
CA SER A 314 -17.76 -10.95 -60.83
C SER A 314 -17.52 -12.39 -61.27
N THR A 315 -17.80 -12.69 -62.55
CA THR A 315 -17.51 -13.99 -63.16
C THR A 315 -16.23 -13.99 -64.00
N THR A 316 -15.53 -12.86 -64.06
CA THR A 316 -14.27 -12.70 -64.81
C THR A 316 -13.28 -11.88 -63.99
N PRO A 317 -11.97 -12.17 -64.06
CA PRO A 317 -10.95 -11.37 -63.39
C PRO A 317 -11.00 -9.89 -63.82
N GLY A 318 -10.75 -8.99 -62.86
CA GLY A 318 -10.61 -7.55 -63.07
C GLY A 318 -9.24 -7.15 -63.61
N THR A 319 -8.94 -5.85 -63.53
CA THR A 319 -7.67 -5.29 -63.98
C THR A 319 -6.52 -5.82 -63.12
N PHE A 320 -5.52 -6.42 -63.78
CA PHE A 320 -4.34 -7.07 -63.16
C PHE A 320 -4.65 -8.24 -62.20
N GLU A 321 -5.90 -8.70 -62.17
CA GLU A 321 -6.30 -9.87 -61.40
C GLU A 321 -6.15 -11.14 -62.25
N ASN A 322 -5.72 -12.24 -61.62
CA ASN A 322 -5.60 -13.55 -62.27
C ASN A 322 -6.71 -14.53 -61.87
N ASP A 323 -7.61 -14.11 -60.98
CA ASP A 323 -8.63 -14.95 -60.37
C ASP A 323 -9.94 -14.15 -60.17
N ILE A 324 -10.95 -14.78 -59.58
CA ILE A 324 -12.18 -14.13 -59.10
C ILE A 324 -12.34 -14.33 -57.59
N TRP A 325 -13.10 -13.45 -56.95
CA TRP A 325 -13.45 -13.56 -55.54
C TRP A 325 -14.24 -14.83 -55.26
N LYS A 326 -13.94 -15.46 -54.13
CA LYS A 326 -14.62 -16.65 -53.63
C LYS A 326 -15.12 -16.37 -52.23
N ILE A 327 -16.21 -17.02 -51.84
CA ILE A 327 -16.65 -17.07 -50.46
C ILE A 327 -16.36 -18.49 -49.97
N ASN A 328 -15.48 -18.61 -48.99
CA ASN A 328 -15.08 -19.90 -48.46
C ASN A 328 -16.20 -20.52 -47.60
N GLY A 329 -16.01 -21.75 -47.13
CA GLY A 329 -16.99 -22.51 -46.34
C GLY A 329 -17.01 -22.21 -44.84
N ALA A 330 -16.32 -21.16 -44.34
CA ALA A 330 -16.40 -20.77 -42.94
C ALA A 330 -17.83 -20.36 -42.56
N THR A 331 -18.18 -20.42 -41.27
CA THR A 331 -19.56 -20.17 -40.81
C THR A 331 -19.67 -19.01 -39.82
N ASN A 332 -18.56 -18.56 -39.26
CA ASN A 332 -18.53 -17.66 -38.12
C ASN A 332 -18.06 -16.23 -38.45
N TRP A 333 -17.97 -15.83 -39.73
CA TRP A 333 -17.56 -14.49 -40.13
C TRP A 333 -18.67 -13.76 -40.90
N ASN A 334 -19.11 -12.60 -40.39
CA ASN A 334 -20.21 -11.82 -40.95
C ASN A 334 -21.43 -12.70 -41.32
N GLY A 335 -21.77 -13.64 -40.43
CA GLY A 335 -22.85 -14.62 -40.59
C GLY A 335 -22.64 -15.71 -41.65
N GLY A 336 -21.40 -15.95 -42.10
CA GLY A 336 -21.07 -17.00 -43.07
C GLY A 336 -19.58 -17.07 -43.42
N GLY A 337 -19.26 -17.37 -44.68
CA GLY A 337 -17.88 -17.55 -45.15
C GLY A 337 -17.14 -16.25 -45.44
N MET A 338 -15.81 -16.29 -45.34
CA MET A 338 -14.91 -15.18 -45.66
C MET A 338 -14.66 -15.07 -47.16
N HIS A 339 -14.42 -13.85 -47.66
CA HIS A 339 -14.02 -13.65 -49.04
C HIS A 339 -12.51 -13.89 -49.24
N PHE A 340 -12.12 -14.49 -50.36
CA PHE A 340 -10.71 -14.76 -50.68
C PHE A 340 -10.41 -14.60 -52.18
N HIS A 341 -9.21 -14.10 -52.49
CA HIS A 341 -8.71 -13.90 -53.85
C HIS A 341 -7.19 -14.07 -53.93
N ASN A 342 -6.67 -14.72 -54.98
CA ASN A 342 -5.24 -14.97 -55.11
C ASN A 342 -4.35 -13.71 -55.21
N ASN A 343 -4.87 -12.59 -55.72
CA ASN A 343 -4.12 -11.32 -55.71
C ASN A 343 -4.22 -10.53 -54.40
N TYR A 344 -5.21 -10.80 -53.55
CA TYR A 344 -5.51 -9.96 -52.37
C TYR A 344 -5.46 -10.72 -51.05
N GLY A 345 -5.36 -12.05 -51.07
CA GLY A 345 -5.63 -12.88 -49.90
C GLY A 345 -7.09 -12.71 -49.47
N PHE A 346 -7.30 -12.47 -48.18
CA PHE A 346 -8.59 -12.09 -47.60
C PHE A 346 -8.98 -10.63 -47.86
N GLY A 347 -8.13 -9.82 -48.50
CA GLY A 347 -8.46 -8.43 -48.85
C GLY A 347 -7.39 -7.43 -48.45
N MET A 348 -7.77 -6.16 -48.45
CA MET A 348 -6.93 -5.07 -47.96
C MET A 348 -6.88 -5.11 -46.44
N VAL A 349 -5.68 -5.02 -45.85
CA VAL A 349 -5.50 -4.86 -44.40
C VAL A 349 -6.30 -3.66 -43.90
N ASN A 350 -6.99 -3.83 -42.77
CA ASN A 350 -7.73 -2.76 -42.12
C ASN A 350 -7.25 -2.64 -40.67
N ALA A 351 -6.49 -1.59 -40.39
CA ALA A 351 -5.90 -1.32 -39.08
C ALA A 351 -6.96 -1.15 -38.00
N TYR A 352 -8.06 -0.44 -38.30
CA TYR A 352 -9.15 -0.25 -37.35
C TYR A 352 -9.77 -1.59 -36.94
N ASN A 353 -10.22 -2.40 -37.91
CA ASN A 353 -10.82 -3.70 -37.61
C ASN A 353 -9.83 -4.64 -36.90
N ALA A 354 -8.59 -4.69 -37.36
CA ALA A 354 -7.59 -5.61 -36.84
C ALA A 354 -7.24 -5.31 -35.38
N VAL A 355 -7.06 -4.03 -35.04
CA VAL A 355 -6.72 -3.63 -33.68
C VAL A 355 -7.92 -3.78 -32.74
N ARG A 356 -9.12 -3.36 -33.15
CA ARG A 356 -10.33 -3.57 -32.35
C ARG A 356 -10.63 -5.05 -32.07
N MET A 357 -10.40 -5.94 -33.05
CA MET A 357 -10.53 -7.38 -32.81
C MET A 357 -9.41 -7.92 -31.91
N ALA A 358 -8.20 -7.37 -31.98
CA ALA A 358 -7.07 -7.76 -31.13
C ALA A 358 -7.33 -7.45 -29.65
N GLU A 359 -7.90 -6.27 -29.34
CA GLU A 359 -8.24 -5.83 -27.98
C GLU A 359 -9.02 -6.90 -27.20
N VAL A 360 -10.01 -7.50 -27.86
CA VAL A 360 -10.99 -8.41 -27.24
C VAL A 360 -10.67 -9.89 -27.42
N TRP A 361 -9.61 -10.22 -28.17
CA TRP A 361 -9.37 -11.61 -28.61
C TRP A 361 -9.19 -12.60 -27.47
N SER A 362 -8.59 -12.15 -26.36
CA SER A 362 -8.33 -12.99 -25.18
C SER A 362 -9.59 -13.36 -24.38
N LEU A 363 -10.76 -12.80 -24.73
CA LEU A 363 -12.04 -13.20 -24.16
C LEU A 363 -12.51 -14.57 -24.67
N PHE A 364 -12.16 -14.91 -25.91
CA PHE A 364 -12.76 -16.02 -26.63
C PHE A 364 -12.01 -17.33 -26.42
N ASP A 365 -10.67 -17.28 -26.47
CA ASP A 365 -9.81 -18.43 -26.27
C ASP A 365 -8.42 -17.99 -25.74
N SER A 366 -7.70 -18.95 -25.19
CA SER A 366 -6.28 -18.88 -24.95
C SER A 366 -5.48 -18.65 -26.23
N ALA A 367 -4.31 -18.00 -26.11
CA ALA A 367 -3.47 -17.67 -27.26
C ALA A 367 -3.08 -18.89 -28.12
N HIS A 368 -3.30 -18.81 -29.42
CA HIS A 368 -2.93 -19.86 -30.37
C HIS A 368 -1.47 -19.72 -30.82
N THR A 369 -0.66 -20.70 -30.44
CA THR A 369 0.78 -20.72 -30.69
C THR A 369 1.17 -21.92 -31.55
N SER A 370 2.47 -22.16 -31.75
CA SER A 370 2.94 -23.38 -32.38
C SER A 370 2.57 -24.66 -31.62
N THR A 371 2.28 -24.56 -30.32
CA THR A 371 1.99 -25.72 -29.46
C THR A 371 0.58 -25.70 -28.88
N ALA A 372 0.09 -24.53 -28.46
CA ALA A 372 -1.25 -24.36 -27.90
C ALA A 372 -2.28 -24.17 -29.02
N GLY A 373 -3.45 -24.81 -28.88
CA GLY A 373 -4.52 -24.76 -29.88
C GLY A 373 -4.16 -25.37 -31.25
N ASN A 374 -3.02 -26.05 -31.40
CA ASN A 374 -2.53 -26.53 -32.71
C ASN A 374 -2.86 -28.02 -32.90
N ASN A 375 -3.71 -28.32 -33.87
CA ASN A 375 -4.00 -29.66 -34.35
C ASN A 375 -3.51 -29.81 -35.80
N THR A 376 -2.83 -30.92 -36.09
CA THR A 376 -2.26 -31.19 -37.41
C THR A 376 -2.69 -32.56 -37.91
N ILE A 377 -3.40 -32.59 -39.04
CA ILE A 377 -3.90 -33.80 -39.68
C ILE A 377 -3.30 -33.90 -41.08
N SER A 378 -2.74 -35.06 -41.43
CA SER A 378 -2.22 -35.29 -42.78
C SER A 378 -2.92 -36.44 -43.49
N PHE A 379 -3.21 -36.24 -44.77
CA PHE A 379 -3.54 -37.29 -45.72
C PHE A 379 -2.35 -37.55 -46.65
N PHE A 380 -2.08 -38.83 -46.94
CA PHE A 380 -1.02 -39.23 -47.85
C PHE A 380 -1.51 -40.30 -48.83
N ALA A 381 -1.19 -40.12 -50.11
CA ALA A 381 -1.41 -41.13 -51.14
C ALA A 381 -0.30 -41.13 -52.19
N SER A 382 -0.11 -42.26 -52.86
CA SER A 382 0.84 -42.44 -53.96
C SER A 382 0.15 -43.01 -55.20
N PRO A 383 -0.66 -42.19 -55.91
CA PRO A 383 -1.56 -42.70 -56.94
C PRO A 383 -0.84 -43.20 -58.21
N ALA A 384 0.41 -42.77 -58.44
CA ALA A 384 1.14 -43.02 -59.70
C ALA A 384 0.28 -42.68 -60.94
N MET A 385 -0.40 -41.53 -60.88
CA MET A 385 -1.35 -41.09 -61.89
C MET A 385 -0.61 -40.45 -63.06
N ALA A 386 -0.85 -40.95 -64.28
CA ALA A 386 -0.34 -40.31 -65.48
C ALA A 386 -0.99 -38.93 -65.67
N LEU A 387 -0.17 -37.92 -65.98
CA LEU A 387 -0.63 -36.59 -66.36
C LEU A 387 -0.71 -36.58 -67.89
N ALA A 388 -1.92 -36.78 -68.41
CA ALA A 388 -2.17 -36.79 -69.85
C ALA A 388 -2.32 -35.37 -70.39
N ASP A 389 -1.75 -35.13 -71.58
CA ASP A 389 -1.81 -33.84 -72.27
C ASP A 389 -3.26 -33.36 -72.49
N LEU A 390 -3.45 -32.04 -72.39
CA LEU A 390 -4.69 -31.33 -72.72
C LEU A 390 -5.93 -31.89 -71.99
N THR A 391 -5.73 -32.44 -70.81
CA THR A 391 -6.76 -33.10 -69.99
C THR A 391 -6.68 -32.59 -68.55
N ASP A 392 -7.84 -32.35 -67.92
CA ASP A 392 -7.91 -32.08 -66.49
C ASP A 392 -7.78 -33.40 -65.71
N ASN A 393 -6.54 -33.72 -65.30
CA ASN A 393 -6.25 -34.94 -64.55
C ASN A 393 -6.68 -34.72 -63.09
N THR A 394 -7.63 -35.50 -62.60
CA THR A 394 -8.20 -35.33 -61.26
C THR A 394 -7.95 -36.53 -60.35
N TYR A 395 -7.57 -36.25 -59.11
CA TYR A 395 -7.45 -37.23 -58.03
C TYR A 395 -8.40 -36.85 -56.89
N ALA A 396 -9.46 -37.62 -56.72
CA ALA A 396 -10.41 -37.45 -55.61
C ALA A 396 -10.00 -38.30 -54.42
N PHE A 397 -10.13 -37.74 -53.21
CA PHE A 397 -9.88 -38.42 -51.95
C PHE A 397 -10.84 -37.89 -50.88
N ASN A 398 -11.15 -38.72 -49.88
CA ASN A 398 -12.07 -38.36 -48.81
C ASN A 398 -11.29 -38.21 -47.49
N ILE A 399 -11.52 -37.10 -46.79
CA ILE A 399 -10.98 -36.84 -45.46
C ILE A 399 -12.08 -37.17 -44.44
N PRO A 400 -11.89 -38.20 -43.59
CA PRO A 400 -12.94 -38.65 -42.67
C PRO A 400 -12.91 -37.95 -41.30
N PHE A 401 -11.92 -37.11 -41.05
CA PHE A 401 -11.73 -36.39 -39.79
C PHE A 401 -12.15 -34.93 -39.99
N ASP A 402 -12.59 -34.31 -38.90
CA ASP A 402 -13.05 -32.92 -38.92
C ASP A 402 -12.28 -32.07 -37.91
N GLN A 403 -11.96 -30.86 -38.33
CA GLN A 403 -11.30 -29.79 -37.57
C GLN A 403 -11.48 -28.49 -38.35
N THR A 404 -11.40 -27.36 -37.66
CA THR A 404 -11.41 -26.04 -38.27
C THR A 404 -10.01 -25.75 -38.80
N MET A 405 -9.91 -25.40 -40.07
CA MET A 405 -8.63 -25.17 -40.76
C MET A 405 -8.18 -23.73 -40.57
N GLU A 406 -6.87 -23.54 -40.43
CA GLU A 406 -6.22 -22.23 -40.49
C GLU A 406 -5.25 -22.13 -41.67
N ASN A 407 -4.54 -23.23 -41.94
CA ASN A 407 -3.58 -23.31 -43.03
C ASN A 407 -3.57 -24.71 -43.63
N VAL A 408 -3.52 -24.79 -44.96
CA VAL A 408 -3.40 -26.06 -45.69
C VAL A 408 -2.12 -26.09 -46.51
N GLN A 409 -1.37 -27.17 -46.37
CA GLN A 409 -0.16 -27.43 -47.13
C GLN A 409 -0.35 -28.63 -48.06
N VAL A 410 -0.11 -28.44 -49.35
CA VAL A 410 -0.20 -29.50 -50.37
C VAL A 410 1.20 -29.81 -50.87
N THR A 411 1.75 -30.95 -50.46
CA THR A 411 3.05 -31.44 -50.93
C THR A 411 2.85 -32.45 -52.06
N LEU A 412 3.31 -32.11 -53.26
CA LEU A 412 3.22 -32.97 -54.44
C LEU A 412 4.61 -33.48 -54.82
N ASN A 413 4.71 -34.78 -55.09
CA ASN A 413 5.84 -35.36 -55.82
C ASN A 413 5.37 -35.73 -57.22
N TYR A 414 5.92 -35.09 -58.25
CA TYR A 414 5.52 -35.36 -59.64
C TYR A 414 6.68 -35.15 -60.62
N THR A 415 6.53 -35.72 -61.81
CA THR A 415 7.43 -35.54 -62.95
C THR A 415 6.67 -34.85 -64.08
N HIS A 416 7.24 -33.79 -64.68
CA HIS A 416 6.69 -33.13 -65.88
C HIS A 416 7.75 -32.26 -66.56
N SER A 417 7.93 -32.32 -67.89
CA SER A 417 9.04 -31.64 -68.59
C SER A 417 9.13 -30.13 -68.31
N PHE A 418 8.00 -29.44 -68.28
CA PHE A 418 7.89 -28.01 -68.01
C PHE A 418 6.76 -27.73 -67.02
N MET A 419 7.08 -27.01 -65.94
CA MET A 419 6.07 -26.68 -64.93
C MET A 419 5.11 -25.59 -65.40
N SER A 420 5.56 -24.69 -66.28
CA SER A 420 4.71 -23.66 -66.89
C SER A 420 3.58 -24.21 -67.78
N ASP A 421 3.52 -25.53 -67.97
CA ASP A 421 2.46 -26.18 -68.73
C ASP A 421 1.31 -26.63 -67.82
N LEU A 422 1.56 -26.71 -66.51
CA LEU A 422 0.61 -27.21 -65.53
C LEU A 422 -0.21 -26.06 -64.90
N ILE A 423 -1.51 -26.27 -64.80
CA ILE A 423 -2.38 -25.58 -63.84
C ILE A 423 -2.72 -26.57 -62.75
N ILE A 424 -2.38 -26.25 -61.50
CA ILE A 424 -2.63 -27.11 -60.34
C ILE A 424 -3.65 -26.43 -59.45
N SER A 425 -4.70 -27.14 -59.05
CA SER A 425 -5.70 -26.64 -58.11
C SER A 425 -6.13 -27.68 -57.09
N LEU A 426 -6.45 -27.22 -55.88
CA LEU A 426 -7.18 -28.00 -54.90
C LEU A 426 -8.65 -27.55 -54.89
N ILE A 427 -9.57 -28.50 -54.90
CA ILE A 427 -11.02 -28.23 -54.81
C ILE A 427 -11.52 -28.74 -53.48
N SER A 428 -12.12 -27.86 -52.69
CA SER A 428 -12.67 -28.14 -51.35
C SER A 428 -13.98 -28.94 -51.42
N PRO A 429 -14.46 -29.50 -50.29
CA PRO A 429 -15.74 -30.18 -50.21
C PRO A 429 -16.95 -29.28 -50.55
N THR A 430 -16.83 -27.96 -50.37
CA THR A 430 -17.83 -26.96 -50.78
C THR A 430 -17.86 -26.75 -52.29
N GLY A 431 -16.80 -27.18 -53.00
CA GLY A 431 -16.66 -27.08 -54.45
C GLY A 431 -15.79 -25.91 -54.92
N ASP A 432 -15.24 -25.13 -53.99
CA ASP A 432 -14.39 -23.98 -54.30
C ASP A 432 -13.01 -24.43 -54.78
N ARG A 433 -12.50 -23.77 -55.83
CA ARG A 433 -11.23 -24.12 -56.49
C ARG A 433 -10.13 -23.14 -56.10
N TYR A 434 -9.08 -23.61 -55.46
CA TYR A 434 -7.91 -22.84 -55.08
C TYR A 434 -6.74 -23.14 -56.01
N ILE A 435 -6.26 -22.13 -56.74
CA ILE A 435 -5.19 -22.28 -57.74
C ILE A 435 -3.83 -22.22 -57.04
N LEU A 436 -3.07 -23.32 -57.13
CA LEU A 436 -1.75 -23.49 -56.51
C LEU A 436 -0.62 -23.12 -57.47
N GLU A 437 -0.80 -23.40 -58.76
CA GLU A 437 0.08 -23.00 -59.86
C GLU A 437 -0.79 -22.64 -61.07
N ASP A 438 -0.46 -21.52 -61.73
CA ASP A 438 -1.25 -20.92 -62.81
C ASP A 438 -0.43 -20.66 -64.08
N ARG A 439 0.77 -21.23 -64.16
CA ARG A 439 1.76 -21.20 -65.25
C ARG A 439 2.65 -19.95 -65.29
N THR A 440 2.46 -19.03 -64.34
CA THR A 440 3.17 -17.74 -64.34
C THR A 440 4.54 -17.85 -63.68
N ALA A 441 4.77 -18.86 -62.84
CA ALA A 441 6.06 -19.13 -62.25
C ALA A 441 7.02 -19.76 -63.29
N GLY A 442 8.28 -19.31 -63.29
CA GLY A 442 9.27 -19.73 -64.28
C GLY A 442 9.52 -21.25 -64.31
N ASN A 443 10.24 -21.72 -65.35
CA ASN A 443 10.46 -23.15 -65.56
C ASN A 443 11.65 -23.71 -64.77
N SER A 444 11.41 -24.71 -63.92
CA SER A 444 12.40 -25.74 -63.62
C SER A 444 12.25 -26.89 -64.63
N SER A 445 13.28 -27.21 -65.42
CA SER A 445 13.22 -28.41 -66.26
C SER A 445 13.29 -29.64 -65.36
N ALA A 446 12.28 -30.51 -65.37
CA ALA A 446 12.24 -31.77 -64.61
C ALA A 446 13.22 -32.84 -65.14
N ALA A 447 14.41 -32.43 -65.58
CA ALA A 447 15.46 -33.30 -66.07
C ALA A 447 16.07 -34.21 -64.98
N ASP A 448 15.66 -34.07 -63.71
CA ASP A 448 16.29 -34.70 -62.53
C ASP A 448 15.43 -35.72 -61.73
N GLY A 449 14.39 -36.33 -62.32
CA GLY A 449 13.78 -37.52 -61.70
C GLY A 449 12.70 -37.27 -60.62
N GLY A 450 12.02 -36.13 -60.69
CA GLY A 450 10.82 -35.80 -59.90
C GLY A 450 11.01 -34.60 -58.98
N LEU A 451 10.06 -33.66 -59.00
CA LEU A 451 10.03 -32.50 -58.11
C LEU A 451 9.13 -32.81 -56.91
N THR A 452 9.63 -32.56 -55.70
CA THR A 452 8.80 -32.49 -54.49
C THR A 452 8.61 -31.03 -54.11
N TRP A 453 7.39 -30.51 -54.19
CA TRP A 453 7.08 -29.11 -53.87
C TRP A 453 5.91 -29.01 -52.90
N THR A 454 5.96 -28.03 -51.98
CA THR A 454 4.92 -27.77 -50.98
C THR A 454 4.28 -26.42 -51.23
N TYR A 455 3.01 -26.46 -51.60
CA TYR A 455 2.13 -25.30 -51.80
C TYR A 455 1.42 -24.96 -50.49
N GLY A 456 1.24 -23.67 -50.22
CA GLY A 456 0.48 -23.15 -49.09
C GLY A 456 -0.85 -22.55 -49.56
N ILE A 457 -1.89 -22.74 -48.76
CA ILE A 457 -3.23 -22.23 -49.00
C ILE A 457 -3.74 -21.57 -47.72
N GLN A 458 -4.11 -20.30 -47.83
CA GLN A 458 -4.71 -19.52 -46.75
C GLN A 458 -6.24 -19.44 -46.88
N GLY A 459 -6.78 -19.38 -48.10
CA GLY A 459 -8.21 -19.13 -48.34
C GLY A 459 -9.19 -20.20 -47.86
N LEU A 460 -8.70 -21.29 -47.27
CA LEU A 460 -9.49 -22.34 -46.61
C LEU A 460 -9.61 -22.12 -45.08
N ARG A 461 -9.05 -21.03 -44.55
CA ARG A 461 -9.15 -20.67 -43.13
C ARG A 461 -10.61 -20.56 -42.67
N GLY A 462 -10.93 -21.13 -41.52
CA GLY A 462 -12.27 -21.23 -40.95
C GLY A 462 -13.14 -22.36 -41.52
N GLU A 463 -12.73 -23.05 -42.58
CA GLU A 463 -13.48 -24.21 -43.10
C GLU A 463 -13.20 -25.50 -42.33
N ASN A 464 -14.13 -26.44 -42.39
CA ASN A 464 -14.00 -27.78 -41.83
C ASN A 464 -13.28 -28.76 -42.77
N THR A 465 -12.41 -29.63 -42.25
CA THR A 465 -11.62 -30.56 -43.09
C THR A 465 -12.41 -31.71 -43.72
N ALA A 466 -13.52 -32.14 -43.09
CA ALA A 466 -14.19 -33.38 -43.48
C ALA A 466 -14.87 -33.27 -44.86
N GLY A 467 -14.74 -34.34 -45.66
CA GLY A 467 -15.46 -34.48 -46.92
C GLY A 467 -14.60 -34.89 -48.11
N ASN A 468 -15.17 -34.74 -49.31
CA ASN A 468 -14.54 -35.13 -50.56
C ASN A 468 -13.74 -33.97 -51.15
N TRP A 469 -12.44 -34.17 -51.30
CA TRP A 469 -11.52 -33.23 -51.90
C TRP A 469 -11.06 -33.72 -53.27
N ILE A 470 -10.72 -32.78 -54.16
CA ILE A 470 -10.23 -33.11 -55.51
C ILE A 470 -8.96 -32.31 -55.79
N LEU A 471 -7.86 -33.01 -56.08
CA LEU A 471 -6.67 -32.41 -56.68
C LEU A 471 -6.82 -32.44 -58.20
N SER A 472 -6.72 -31.29 -58.86
CA SER A 472 -6.81 -31.11 -60.31
C SER A 472 -5.44 -30.65 -60.84
N ILE A 473 -4.89 -31.40 -61.81
CA ILE A 473 -3.61 -31.11 -62.48
C ILE A 473 -3.88 -31.12 -63.99
N ASN A 474 -4.01 -29.94 -64.55
CA ASN A 474 -4.32 -29.75 -65.96
C ASN A 474 -3.03 -29.37 -66.72
N ASP A 475 -2.59 -30.24 -67.61
CA ASP A 475 -1.56 -29.90 -68.59
C ASP A 475 -2.22 -29.25 -69.80
N VAL A 476 -1.95 -27.96 -70.02
CA VAL A 476 -2.58 -27.16 -71.07
C VAL A 476 -1.74 -27.01 -72.33
N VAL A 477 -0.55 -27.63 -72.41
CA VAL A 477 0.34 -27.57 -73.57
C VAL A 477 0.66 -28.99 -74.06
N GLY A 478 0.21 -29.35 -75.26
CA GLY A 478 0.45 -30.71 -75.77
C GLY A 478 1.90 -30.90 -76.26
N ALA A 479 2.57 -31.95 -75.79
CA ALA A 479 3.84 -32.57 -76.26
C ALA A 479 4.63 -33.21 -75.10
N ASP A 480 4.34 -32.82 -73.87
CA ASP A 480 5.06 -33.22 -72.66
C ASP A 480 4.12 -34.00 -71.75
N SER A 481 4.61 -35.08 -71.16
CA SER A 481 3.79 -35.94 -70.29
C SER A 481 4.46 -36.14 -68.95
N GLY A 482 3.64 -36.39 -67.93
CA GLY A 482 4.11 -36.47 -66.56
C GLY A 482 3.49 -37.57 -65.73
N THR A 483 3.85 -37.63 -64.46
CA THR A 483 3.25 -38.53 -63.48
C THR A 483 3.18 -37.86 -62.12
N LEU A 484 2.00 -37.87 -61.50
CA LEU A 484 1.83 -37.58 -60.08
C LEU A 484 2.20 -38.84 -59.28
N ASN A 485 3.35 -38.81 -58.61
CA ASN A 485 3.88 -39.94 -57.85
C ASN A 485 3.26 -40.00 -56.45
N SER A 486 3.20 -38.87 -55.74
CA SER A 486 2.55 -38.78 -54.43
C SER A 486 1.90 -37.43 -54.17
N VAL A 487 0.86 -37.46 -53.34
CA VAL A 487 0.18 -36.29 -52.78
C VAL A 487 0.18 -36.45 -51.26
N GLN A 488 0.61 -35.41 -50.57
CA GLN A 488 0.40 -35.22 -49.14
C GLN A 488 -0.34 -33.92 -48.95
N ILE A 489 -1.39 -33.93 -48.12
CA ILE A 489 -2.08 -32.71 -47.71
C ILE A 489 -2.02 -32.68 -46.20
N THR A 490 -1.57 -31.56 -45.65
CA THR A 490 -1.48 -31.33 -44.22
C THR A 490 -2.35 -30.15 -43.87
N PHE A 491 -3.31 -30.40 -42.99
CA PHE A 491 -4.25 -29.43 -42.46
C PHE A 491 -3.78 -29.02 -41.07
N HIS A 492 -3.58 -27.73 -40.87
CA HIS A 492 -3.25 -27.12 -39.58
C HIS A 492 -4.43 -26.26 -39.13
N GLY A 493 -4.80 -26.34 -37.86
CA GLY A 493 -5.86 -25.52 -37.27
C GLY A 493 -6.22 -25.98 -35.87
N THR A 494 -7.48 -25.84 -35.48
CA THR A 494 -8.00 -26.16 -34.13
C THR A 494 -8.98 -27.34 -34.17
N THR A 495 -9.06 -28.09 -33.07
CA THR A 495 -10.12 -29.08 -32.91
C THR A 495 -11.46 -28.38 -32.74
N ASN A 496 -12.50 -28.84 -33.44
CA ASN A 496 -13.85 -28.35 -33.20
C ASN A 496 -14.26 -28.68 -31.77
N ASP A 497 -14.71 -27.67 -31.05
CA ASP A 497 -15.48 -27.81 -29.82
C ASP A 497 -16.90 -27.27 -30.08
N SER A 498 -17.66 -27.06 -29.00
CA SER A 498 -19.01 -26.53 -29.10
C SER A 498 -19.07 -25.04 -28.73
N SER A 499 -17.96 -24.35 -28.49
CA SER A 499 -17.97 -22.93 -28.10
C SER A 499 -17.60 -22.08 -29.30
N ASP A 500 -18.57 -21.39 -29.87
CA ASP A 500 -18.39 -20.63 -31.10
C ASP A 500 -18.14 -19.15 -30.82
N THR A 501 -17.29 -18.54 -31.65
CA THR A 501 -17.18 -17.08 -31.72
C THR A 501 -17.57 -16.60 -33.11
N TYR A 502 -18.63 -15.78 -33.17
CA TYR A 502 -19.13 -15.17 -34.40
C TYR A 502 -18.61 -13.74 -34.52
N HIS A 503 -17.77 -13.50 -35.52
CA HIS A 503 -17.11 -12.22 -35.75
C HIS A 503 -17.87 -11.38 -36.78
N PHE A 504 -18.05 -10.09 -36.46
CA PHE A 504 -18.72 -9.14 -37.33
C PHE A 504 -17.89 -7.87 -37.51
N THR A 505 -17.91 -7.34 -38.73
CA THR A 505 -17.25 -6.09 -39.12
C THR A 505 -18.24 -5.17 -39.83
N ASP A 506 -17.86 -3.92 -40.07
CA ASP A 506 -18.65 -2.97 -40.86
C ASP A 506 -19.00 -3.47 -42.28
N GLU A 507 -18.26 -4.47 -42.79
CA GLU A 507 -18.54 -5.10 -44.08
C GLU A 507 -19.79 -5.99 -44.07
N PHE A 508 -20.34 -6.34 -42.90
CA PHE A 508 -21.51 -7.20 -42.79
C PHE A 508 -22.66 -6.77 -43.69
N GLN A 509 -22.98 -5.47 -43.74
CA GLN A 509 -24.13 -5.00 -44.51
C GLN A 509 -23.95 -5.27 -46.01
N LEU A 510 -22.73 -5.18 -46.53
CA LEU A 510 -22.41 -5.58 -47.91
C LEU A 510 -22.64 -7.09 -48.09
N MET A 511 -22.10 -7.90 -47.20
CA MET A 511 -22.22 -9.36 -47.27
C MET A 511 -23.67 -9.83 -47.17
N ALA A 512 -24.44 -9.26 -46.25
CA ALA A 512 -25.85 -9.59 -46.04
C ALA A 512 -26.79 -9.09 -47.15
N MET A 513 -26.35 -8.13 -47.99
CA MET A 513 -27.05 -7.78 -49.22
C MET A 513 -26.85 -8.82 -50.32
N LEU A 514 -25.64 -9.40 -50.42
CA LEU A 514 -25.32 -10.45 -51.38
C LEU A 514 -25.93 -11.80 -50.98
N ASP A 515 -25.93 -12.10 -49.69
CA ASP A 515 -26.53 -13.29 -49.12
C ASP A 515 -27.37 -12.95 -47.87
N PRO A 516 -28.70 -12.81 -48.01
CA PRO A 516 -29.59 -12.51 -46.89
C PRO A 516 -29.63 -13.57 -45.78
N SER A 517 -29.13 -14.78 -46.03
CA SER A 517 -29.12 -15.85 -45.01
C SER A 517 -28.19 -15.54 -43.83
N ARG A 518 -27.14 -14.73 -44.07
CA ARG A 518 -26.17 -14.24 -43.07
C ARG A 518 -26.78 -13.45 -41.90
N ARG A 519 -28.04 -13.04 -42.00
CA ARG A 519 -28.77 -12.31 -40.96
C ARG A 519 -29.32 -13.21 -39.85
N THR A 520 -29.07 -14.51 -39.89
CA THR A 520 -29.52 -15.45 -38.86
C THR A 520 -28.29 -16.14 -38.26
N VAL A 521 -28.02 -15.88 -36.99
CA VAL A 521 -27.02 -16.63 -36.21
C VAL A 521 -27.69 -17.88 -35.66
N SER A 522 -27.03 -19.03 -35.79
CA SER A 522 -27.56 -20.31 -35.34
C SER A 522 -26.42 -21.18 -34.81
N ASP A 523 -26.45 -21.45 -33.51
CA ASP A 523 -25.74 -22.57 -32.89
C ASP A 523 -26.71 -23.76 -32.73
N THR A 524 -26.19 -24.97 -32.89
CA THR A 524 -26.92 -26.24 -32.71
C THR A 524 -26.18 -27.26 -31.86
N ASP A 525 -24.97 -26.97 -31.37
CA ASP A 525 -24.15 -27.90 -30.60
C ASP A 525 -23.85 -27.48 -29.16
N GLY A 526 -24.26 -26.27 -28.75
CA GLY A 526 -24.30 -25.81 -27.36
C GLY A 526 -23.07 -24.97 -27.00
N GLY A 527 -22.45 -25.22 -25.84
CA GLY A 527 -21.22 -24.54 -25.42
C GLY A 527 -21.40 -23.14 -24.81
N THR A 528 -20.41 -22.28 -25.03
CA THR A 528 -20.40 -20.89 -24.53
C THR A 528 -20.01 -19.99 -25.69
N ASP A 529 -20.97 -19.24 -26.18
CA ASP A 529 -20.86 -18.58 -27.47
C ASP A 529 -20.68 -17.07 -27.33
N TRP A 530 -19.92 -16.51 -28.27
CA TRP A 530 -19.61 -15.09 -28.33
C TRP A 530 -20.06 -14.46 -29.63
N LEU A 531 -20.66 -13.28 -29.54
CA LEU A 531 -20.75 -12.34 -30.66
C LEU A 531 -19.65 -11.28 -30.50
N ASN A 532 -18.67 -11.31 -31.40
CA ASN A 532 -17.62 -10.30 -31.47
C ASN A 532 -18.01 -9.23 -32.51
N MET A 533 -18.34 -8.03 -32.03
CA MET A 533 -18.71 -6.87 -32.84
C MET A 533 -17.76 -5.69 -32.65
N ALA A 534 -16.58 -5.91 -32.06
CA ALA A 534 -15.61 -4.85 -31.77
C ALA A 534 -15.15 -4.08 -33.02
N ALA A 535 -15.17 -4.72 -34.19
CA ALA A 535 -14.83 -4.11 -35.48
C ALA A 535 -16.01 -3.42 -36.19
N ILE A 536 -17.05 -3.02 -35.45
CA ILE A 536 -18.17 -2.21 -35.94
C ILE A 536 -18.05 -0.81 -35.38
N SER A 537 -18.11 0.20 -36.24
CA SER A 537 -17.81 1.60 -35.87
C SER A 537 -19.03 2.46 -35.52
N GLY A 538 -20.24 1.91 -35.51
CA GLY A 538 -21.43 2.70 -35.21
C GLY A 538 -22.48 1.95 -34.40
N ASP A 539 -23.42 2.72 -33.86
CA ASP A 539 -24.35 2.31 -32.80
C ASP A 539 -25.07 0.98 -33.09
N ILE A 540 -24.93 0.05 -32.15
CA ILE A 540 -25.50 -1.28 -32.17
C ILE A 540 -26.67 -1.33 -31.19
N VAL A 541 -27.82 -1.81 -31.66
CA VAL A 541 -28.87 -2.34 -30.79
C VAL A 541 -28.79 -3.85 -30.87
N LEU A 542 -28.18 -4.48 -29.87
CA LEU A 542 -28.03 -5.92 -29.78
C LEU A 542 -29.16 -6.54 -28.97
N ARG A 543 -29.71 -7.63 -29.49
CA ARG A 543 -30.77 -8.41 -28.87
C ARG A 543 -30.38 -9.88 -28.90
N LEU A 544 -30.09 -10.45 -27.72
CA LEU A 544 -29.80 -11.88 -27.59
C LEU A 544 -31.06 -12.75 -27.48
N ASP A 545 -32.25 -12.14 -27.41
CA ASP A 545 -33.50 -12.88 -27.42
C ASP A 545 -33.81 -13.51 -28.79
N GLN A 546 -34.24 -14.77 -28.77
CA GLN A 546 -34.49 -15.53 -29.98
C GLN A 546 -35.56 -14.87 -30.86
N ASN A 547 -35.28 -14.77 -32.16
CA ASN A 547 -36.10 -14.20 -33.23
C ASN A 547 -36.26 -12.66 -33.23
N ALA A 548 -35.68 -11.93 -32.30
CA ALA A 548 -35.62 -10.47 -32.39
C ALA A 548 -34.49 -10.02 -33.30
N TYR A 549 -34.70 -8.92 -34.02
CA TYR A 549 -33.66 -8.33 -34.85
C TYR A 549 -32.87 -7.29 -34.08
N SER A 550 -31.56 -7.43 -34.14
CA SER A 550 -30.58 -6.40 -33.82
C SER A 550 -30.48 -5.38 -34.97
N SER A 551 -29.84 -4.23 -34.73
CA SER A 551 -29.58 -3.23 -35.76
C SER A 551 -28.24 -2.53 -35.58
N ILE A 552 -27.63 -2.08 -36.68
CA ILE A 552 -26.46 -1.18 -36.71
C ILE A 552 -26.93 0.14 -37.34
N ASN A 553 -26.74 1.27 -36.67
CA ASN A 553 -27.20 2.59 -37.12
C ASN A 553 -28.70 2.58 -37.53
N GLY A 554 -29.53 1.86 -36.78
CA GLY A 554 -30.97 1.67 -37.05
C GLY A 554 -31.30 0.78 -38.26
N THR A 555 -30.31 0.25 -38.98
CA THR A 555 -30.50 -0.71 -40.07
C THR A 555 -30.45 -2.12 -39.52
N GLN A 556 -31.42 -2.95 -39.92
CA GLN A 556 -31.49 -4.35 -39.49
C GLN A 556 -30.14 -5.06 -39.67
N PHE A 557 -29.73 -5.84 -38.67
CA PHE A 557 -28.44 -6.54 -38.62
C PHE A 557 -28.68 -8.05 -38.62
N ILE A 558 -28.50 -8.71 -37.48
CA ILE A 558 -28.74 -10.15 -37.25
C ILE A 558 -30.00 -10.40 -36.43
N ARG A 559 -30.42 -11.65 -36.36
CA ARG A 559 -31.29 -12.21 -35.31
C ARG A 559 -30.70 -13.53 -34.82
N ILE A 560 -30.99 -13.88 -33.58
CA ILE A 560 -30.68 -15.21 -33.03
C ILE A 560 -31.76 -16.21 -33.46
N ALA A 561 -31.36 -17.36 -33.99
CA ALA A 561 -32.29 -18.41 -34.41
C ALA A 561 -33.04 -19.02 -33.22
N ASN A 562 -34.19 -19.63 -33.50
CA ASN A 562 -34.93 -20.34 -32.47
C ASN A 562 -34.20 -21.64 -32.07
N GLY A 563 -33.97 -21.82 -30.76
CA GLY A 563 -33.21 -22.95 -30.23
C GLY A 563 -31.69 -22.74 -30.25
N THR A 564 -31.25 -21.50 -30.47
CA THR A 564 -29.86 -21.06 -30.31
C THR A 564 -29.77 -20.21 -29.05
N ASP A 565 -28.79 -20.52 -28.23
CA ASP A 565 -28.46 -19.80 -27.01
C ASP A 565 -27.12 -19.08 -27.27
N ILE A 566 -27.02 -17.82 -26.86
CA ILE A 566 -25.79 -17.02 -26.98
C ILE A 566 -25.61 -16.35 -25.64
N GLU A 567 -24.52 -16.67 -24.95
CA GLU A 567 -24.27 -16.15 -23.61
C GLU A 567 -23.59 -14.78 -23.66
N ASN A 568 -22.68 -14.56 -24.60
CA ASN A 568 -21.74 -13.45 -24.48
C ASN A 568 -21.70 -12.55 -25.71
N ALA A 569 -21.39 -11.27 -25.49
CA ALA A 569 -21.25 -10.30 -26.55
C ALA A 569 -20.28 -9.18 -26.17
N VAL A 570 -19.52 -8.73 -27.16
CA VAL A 570 -18.73 -7.50 -27.09
C VAL A 570 -19.07 -6.61 -28.28
N THR A 571 -19.34 -5.33 -28.02
CA THR A 571 -19.67 -4.31 -29.03
C THR A 571 -18.48 -3.39 -29.31
N GLY A 572 -18.72 -2.25 -29.97
CA GLY A 572 -17.69 -1.51 -30.71
C GLY A 572 -17.47 -0.11 -30.17
N ASP A 573 -17.31 0.86 -31.08
CA ASP A 573 -17.02 2.26 -30.73
C ASP A 573 -18.30 3.15 -30.65
N GLY A 574 -19.49 2.55 -30.75
CA GLY A 574 -20.77 3.27 -30.85
C GLY A 574 -21.47 3.45 -29.52
N ASP A 575 -22.52 4.28 -29.47
CA ASP A 575 -23.39 4.36 -28.28
C ASP A 575 -24.38 3.17 -28.32
N ASP A 576 -23.99 2.04 -27.73
CA ASP A 576 -24.61 0.75 -27.91
C ASP A 576 -25.72 0.45 -26.89
N LEU A 577 -26.77 -0.25 -27.34
CA LEU A 577 -27.80 -0.82 -26.49
C LEU A 577 -27.70 -2.35 -26.54
N ILE A 578 -27.20 -2.93 -25.47
CA ILE A 578 -27.04 -4.38 -25.32
C ILE A 578 -28.21 -4.93 -24.49
N GLN A 579 -28.94 -5.90 -25.05
CA GLN A 579 -30.00 -6.62 -24.36
C GLN A 579 -29.65 -8.11 -24.29
N GLY A 580 -29.31 -8.58 -23.08
CA GLY A 580 -29.03 -9.96 -22.74
C GLY A 580 -30.25 -10.86 -22.77
N ASN A 581 -30.14 -12.04 -22.17
CA ASN A 581 -31.21 -13.03 -22.09
C ASN A 581 -31.38 -13.55 -20.65
N SER A 582 -31.71 -14.83 -20.46
CA SER A 582 -31.90 -15.39 -19.11
C SER A 582 -30.76 -16.33 -18.69
N LEU A 583 -29.64 -16.27 -19.41
CA LEU A 583 -28.42 -17.02 -19.16
C LEU A 583 -27.45 -16.12 -18.41
N ALA A 584 -26.44 -16.70 -17.77
CA ALA A 584 -25.33 -15.93 -17.22
C ALA A 584 -24.50 -15.34 -18.37
N ASN A 585 -24.72 -14.07 -18.67
CA ASN A 585 -24.14 -13.35 -19.79
C ASN A 585 -22.84 -12.63 -19.43
N GLN A 586 -21.92 -12.51 -20.37
CA GLN A 586 -20.82 -11.53 -20.33
C GLN A 586 -21.04 -10.49 -21.43
N LEU A 587 -21.28 -9.25 -21.06
CA LEU A 587 -21.70 -8.17 -21.95
C LEU A 587 -20.74 -6.98 -21.81
N MET A 588 -20.10 -6.62 -22.92
CA MET A 588 -19.07 -5.59 -22.96
C MET A 588 -19.39 -4.52 -24.01
N GLY A 589 -19.50 -3.26 -23.57
CA GLY A 589 -19.80 -2.07 -24.40
C GLY A 589 -18.60 -1.52 -25.17
N MET A 590 -17.42 -1.59 -24.55
CA MET A 590 -16.12 -1.11 -25.04
C MET A 590 -15.97 0.41 -25.03
N ARG A 591 -16.49 1.14 -26.02
CA ARG A 591 -16.39 2.61 -26.07
C ARG A 591 -17.72 3.17 -26.51
N GLY A 592 -18.06 4.35 -25.99
CA GLY A 592 -19.34 4.98 -26.26
C GLY A 592 -20.09 5.19 -24.95
N SER A 593 -21.27 5.79 -24.97
CA SER A 593 -22.15 5.84 -23.79
C SER A 593 -23.21 4.76 -23.92
N ASP A 594 -22.89 3.59 -23.37
CA ASP A 594 -23.62 2.35 -23.59
C ASP A 594 -24.76 2.15 -22.60
N THR A 595 -25.70 1.29 -22.98
CA THR A 595 -26.76 0.82 -22.10
C THR A 595 -26.85 -0.69 -22.17
N ILE A 596 -26.52 -1.36 -21.07
CA ILE A 596 -26.51 -2.81 -20.94
C ILE A 596 -27.68 -3.26 -20.07
N ARG A 597 -28.52 -4.17 -20.56
CA ARG A 597 -29.62 -4.81 -19.81
C ARG A 597 -29.48 -6.32 -19.91
N SER A 598 -28.98 -6.98 -18.88
CA SER A 598 -28.70 -8.43 -18.93
C SER A 598 -29.91 -9.29 -18.55
N TYR A 599 -30.75 -8.82 -17.62
CA TYR A 599 -32.04 -9.38 -17.19
C TYR A 599 -32.00 -10.43 -16.09
N ALA A 600 -31.63 -11.68 -16.39
CA ALA A 600 -31.63 -12.75 -15.39
C ALA A 600 -30.46 -13.67 -15.66
N GLY A 601 -29.86 -14.20 -14.61
CA GLY A 601 -28.56 -14.88 -14.70
C GLY A 601 -27.54 -14.13 -13.88
N SER A 602 -26.46 -14.80 -13.49
CA SER A 602 -25.34 -14.11 -12.82
C SER A 602 -24.42 -13.54 -13.89
N ASP A 603 -24.63 -12.28 -14.21
CA ASP A 603 -24.09 -11.62 -15.37
C ASP A 603 -22.81 -10.83 -15.04
N ILE A 604 -21.99 -10.59 -16.07
CA ILE A 604 -20.85 -9.68 -16.04
C ILE A 604 -21.14 -8.55 -17.02
N LEU A 605 -21.22 -7.33 -16.51
CA LEU A 605 -21.51 -6.12 -17.27
C LEU A 605 -20.32 -5.18 -17.18
N ASP A 606 -19.78 -4.82 -18.33
CA ASP A 606 -18.69 -3.86 -18.47
C ASP A 606 -19.05 -2.86 -19.58
N GLY A 607 -19.30 -1.61 -19.20
CA GLY A 607 -19.58 -0.54 -20.17
C GLY A 607 -18.34 -0.16 -20.98
N GLY A 608 -17.15 -0.29 -20.38
CA GLY A 608 -15.91 0.25 -20.93
C GLY A 608 -15.87 1.78 -20.89
N GLN A 609 -15.14 2.38 -21.83
CA GLN A 609 -14.95 3.83 -21.89
C GLN A 609 -16.25 4.55 -22.22
N GLY A 610 -16.86 5.17 -21.23
CA GLY A 610 -18.18 5.70 -21.49
C GLY A 610 -18.81 6.47 -20.37
N ALA A 611 -20.11 6.65 -20.45
CA ALA A 611 -20.92 7.05 -19.30
C ALA A 611 -22.14 6.15 -19.34
N ASP A 612 -21.99 4.97 -18.74
CA ASP A 612 -22.78 3.82 -19.13
C ASP A 612 -23.92 3.53 -18.17
N TYR A 613 -24.94 2.85 -18.67
CA TYR A 613 -26.09 2.43 -17.86
C TYR A 613 -26.18 0.92 -17.84
N MET A 614 -25.83 0.31 -16.71
CA MET A 614 -25.82 -1.14 -16.53
C MET A 614 -26.97 -1.59 -15.62
N PHE A 615 -27.80 -2.49 -16.13
CA PHE A 615 -28.93 -3.11 -15.42
C PHE A 615 -28.73 -4.63 -15.42
N GLY A 616 -28.38 -5.20 -14.27
CA GLY A 616 -28.14 -6.63 -14.06
C GLY A 616 -29.45 -7.39 -13.99
N GLY A 617 -30.30 -7.01 -13.05
CA GLY A 617 -31.61 -7.64 -12.90
C GLY A 617 -31.52 -8.81 -11.93
N ALA A 618 -32.20 -9.92 -12.22
CA ALA A 618 -32.30 -11.03 -11.26
C ALA A 618 -31.03 -11.89 -11.21
N ASP A 619 -30.77 -12.46 -10.03
CA ASP A 619 -29.56 -13.19 -9.65
C ASP A 619 -28.39 -12.25 -9.31
N SER A 620 -27.19 -12.79 -9.07
CA SER A 620 -26.07 -12.00 -8.52
C SER A 620 -25.10 -11.58 -9.63
N ASP A 621 -24.96 -10.26 -9.82
CA ASP A 621 -24.28 -9.67 -10.97
C ASP A 621 -22.96 -9.00 -10.59
N ARG A 622 -22.10 -8.86 -11.59
CA ARG A 622 -20.83 -8.12 -11.50
C ARG A 622 -20.81 -6.98 -12.49
N TYR A 623 -20.47 -5.80 -11.98
CA TYR A 623 -20.33 -4.56 -12.71
C TYR A 623 -18.89 -4.08 -12.71
N TYR A 624 -18.41 -3.59 -13.84
CA TYR A 624 -17.17 -2.84 -13.95
C TYR A 624 -17.49 -1.38 -14.22
N VAL A 625 -17.00 -0.49 -13.35
CA VAL A 625 -17.20 0.95 -13.43
C VAL A 625 -15.84 1.60 -13.57
N ASP A 626 -15.58 2.16 -14.75
CA ASP A 626 -14.32 2.83 -15.07
C ASP A 626 -14.47 4.35 -15.28
N ASN A 627 -15.71 4.83 -15.36
CA ASN A 627 -16.03 6.23 -15.53
C ASN A 627 -16.93 6.78 -14.43
N ASP A 628 -16.68 8.03 -14.01
CA ASP A 628 -17.53 8.73 -13.04
C ASP A 628 -18.99 8.92 -13.54
N GLY A 629 -19.23 8.77 -14.84
CA GLY A 629 -20.54 8.82 -15.48
C GLY A 629 -21.35 7.52 -15.40
N ASP A 630 -20.75 6.40 -14.98
CA ASP A 630 -21.40 5.10 -15.01
C ASP A 630 -22.48 4.96 -13.93
N VAL A 631 -23.57 4.29 -14.30
CA VAL A 631 -24.75 4.10 -13.47
C VAL A 631 -25.12 2.62 -13.41
N VAL A 632 -24.96 2.04 -12.22
CA VAL A 632 -25.40 0.69 -11.88
C VAL A 632 -26.83 0.74 -11.33
N VAL A 633 -27.74 -0.07 -11.89
CA VAL A 633 -29.15 -0.07 -11.53
C VAL A 633 -29.63 -1.45 -11.10
N GLU A 634 -29.94 -1.58 -9.81
CA GLU A 634 -30.46 -2.80 -9.18
C GLU A 634 -31.80 -2.59 -8.47
N ASN A 635 -32.65 -3.63 -8.43
CA ASN A 635 -33.86 -3.61 -7.61
C ASN A 635 -33.74 -4.49 -6.36
N ALA A 636 -34.61 -4.20 -5.38
CA ALA A 636 -34.59 -4.89 -4.10
C ALA A 636 -34.92 -6.38 -4.25
N GLY A 637 -34.02 -7.24 -3.76
CA GLY A 637 -34.21 -8.69 -3.68
C GLY A 637 -33.91 -9.43 -4.98
N GLU A 638 -33.13 -8.83 -5.88
CA GLU A 638 -32.73 -9.44 -7.14
C GLU A 638 -31.42 -10.24 -7.03
N GLY A 639 -30.47 -9.85 -6.18
CA GLY A 639 -29.16 -10.50 -6.14
C GLY A 639 -28.36 -10.28 -4.86
N ASN A 640 -27.07 -10.67 -4.91
CA ASN A 640 -26.01 -10.04 -4.11
C ASN A 640 -24.96 -9.54 -5.10
N ASP A 641 -24.95 -8.24 -5.33
CA ASP A 641 -24.27 -7.68 -6.50
C ASP A 641 -22.92 -7.06 -6.14
N ILE A 642 -22.01 -7.04 -7.10
CA ILE A 642 -20.63 -6.58 -6.92
C ILE A 642 -20.30 -5.50 -7.93
N VAL A 643 -19.85 -4.35 -7.45
CA VAL A 643 -19.21 -3.33 -8.29
C VAL A 643 -17.70 -3.38 -8.13
N HIS A 644 -16.99 -3.49 -9.24
CA HIS A 644 -15.56 -3.24 -9.36
C HIS A 644 -15.39 -1.80 -9.87
N ALA A 645 -14.87 -0.91 -9.03
CA ALA A 645 -14.66 0.49 -9.37
C ALA A 645 -13.18 0.77 -9.60
N SER A 646 -12.85 1.32 -10.77
CA SER A 646 -11.53 1.87 -11.10
C SER A 646 -11.53 3.41 -11.16
N THR A 647 -12.56 4.06 -10.62
CA THR A 647 -12.64 5.51 -10.47
C THR A 647 -12.02 5.98 -9.16
N ALA A 648 -11.57 7.24 -9.10
CA ALA A 648 -10.97 7.79 -7.88
C ALA A 648 -11.97 7.89 -6.69
N ALA A 649 -13.27 7.86 -6.98
CA ALA A 649 -14.31 7.81 -5.97
C ALA A 649 -15.54 7.09 -6.51
N TYR A 650 -16.14 6.23 -5.70
CA TYR A 650 -17.38 5.54 -6.06
C TYR A 650 -18.32 5.39 -4.85
N MET A 651 -19.61 5.55 -5.09
CA MET A 651 -20.66 5.33 -4.11
C MET A 651 -21.63 4.29 -4.65
N LEU A 652 -21.84 3.20 -3.90
CA LEU A 652 -22.79 2.17 -4.29
C LEU A 652 -24.18 2.75 -4.49
N THR A 653 -24.82 2.39 -5.60
CA THR A 653 -26.24 2.64 -5.80
C THR A 653 -27.07 1.73 -4.88
N ALA A 654 -28.36 2.02 -4.74
CA ALA A 654 -29.22 1.24 -3.85
C ALA A 654 -29.33 -0.22 -4.32
N ASN A 655 -29.49 -1.14 -3.37
CA ASN A 655 -29.63 -2.58 -3.59
C ASN A 655 -28.36 -3.32 -4.06
N VAL A 656 -27.19 -2.69 -4.01
CA VAL A 656 -25.89 -3.35 -4.27
C VAL A 656 -25.18 -3.64 -2.94
N GLU A 657 -24.66 -4.85 -2.77
CA GLU A 657 -24.09 -5.30 -1.50
C GLU A 657 -22.57 -5.13 -1.43
N ARG A 658 -21.84 -5.20 -2.54
CA ARG A 658 -20.37 -5.29 -2.52
C ARG A 658 -19.70 -4.26 -3.41
N LEU A 659 -18.66 -3.62 -2.89
CA LEU A 659 -17.81 -2.67 -3.61
C LEU A 659 -16.35 -3.13 -3.53
N ILE A 660 -15.69 -3.21 -4.67
CA ILE A 660 -14.26 -3.50 -4.80
C ILE A 660 -13.61 -2.31 -5.51
N GLY A 661 -12.77 -1.56 -4.81
CA GLY A 661 -11.90 -0.57 -5.45
C GLY A 661 -10.67 -1.24 -6.05
N THR A 662 -10.22 -0.82 -7.22
CA THR A 662 -9.13 -1.48 -7.96
C THR A 662 -7.91 -0.62 -8.23
N LEU A 663 -7.89 0.65 -7.77
CA LEU A 663 -6.73 1.52 -7.92
C LEU A 663 -5.69 1.27 -6.83
N ASP A 664 -4.42 1.47 -7.18
CA ASP A 664 -3.26 1.45 -6.25
C ASP A 664 -2.87 2.88 -5.77
N SER A 665 -3.61 3.91 -6.21
CA SER A 665 -3.31 5.31 -5.92
C SER A 665 -4.12 5.90 -4.76
N GLY A 666 -4.99 5.11 -4.13
CA GLY A 666 -6.00 5.56 -3.18
C GLY A 666 -7.32 6.02 -3.84
N GLN A 667 -8.44 5.77 -3.15
CA GLN A 667 -9.83 5.93 -3.58
C GLN A 667 -10.73 6.35 -2.42
N ASN A 668 -11.87 6.97 -2.74
CA ASN A 668 -12.97 7.18 -1.80
C ASN A 668 -14.12 6.23 -2.10
N LEU A 669 -14.33 5.22 -1.27
CA LEU A 669 -15.32 4.16 -1.46
C LEU A 669 -16.44 4.29 -0.43
N VAL A 670 -17.67 4.45 -0.90
CA VAL A 670 -18.85 4.65 -0.06
C VAL A 670 -19.90 3.58 -0.34
N GLY A 671 -20.39 2.91 0.70
CA GLY A 671 -21.51 1.98 0.62
C GLY A 671 -22.86 2.70 0.52
N ASN A 672 -23.94 1.97 0.80
CA ASN A 672 -25.30 2.47 0.75
C ASN A 672 -26.00 2.30 2.11
N THR A 673 -27.26 1.85 2.12
CA THR A 673 -28.04 1.62 3.36
C THR A 673 -28.13 0.14 3.76
N LEU A 674 -27.49 -0.74 3.00
CA LEU A 674 -27.42 -2.17 3.24
C LEU A 674 -26.20 -2.53 4.09
N ASN A 675 -26.08 -3.80 4.42
CA ASN A 675 -24.86 -4.34 5.02
C ASN A 675 -23.84 -4.58 3.90
N ASN A 676 -22.93 -3.63 3.70
CA ASN A 676 -21.99 -3.63 2.61
C ASN A 676 -20.68 -4.33 2.95
N ILE A 677 -20.06 -4.94 1.93
CA ILE A 677 -18.66 -5.37 1.99
C ILE A 677 -17.87 -4.49 1.03
N ILE A 678 -16.99 -3.67 1.58
CA ILE A 678 -16.11 -2.76 0.84
C ILE A 678 -14.69 -3.28 0.97
N THR A 679 -14.05 -3.55 -0.18
CA THR A 679 -12.64 -3.94 -0.27
C THR A 679 -11.93 -2.92 -1.14
N ALA A 680 -10.94 -2.23 -0.60
CA ALA A 680 -10.13 -1.29 -1.36
C ALA A 680 -8.85 -1.98 -1.88
N GLY A 681 -8.06 -1.21 -2.63
CA GLY A 681 -6.96 -1.72 -3.45
C GLY A 681 -5.64 -1.50 -2.76
N GLY A 682 -4.77 -0.74 -3.42
CA GLY A 682 -3.58 -0.16 -2.80
C GLY A 682 -3.69 1.36 -2.72
N GLY A 683 -2.74 1.96 -2.03
CA GLY A 683 -2.72 3.40 -1.79
C GLY A 683 -3.66 3.80 -0.65
N ASN A 684 -3.70 5.10 -0.32
CA ASN A 684 -4.39 5.56 0.87
C ASN A 684 -5.88 5.78 0.56
N ASP A 685 -6.71 4.83 0.97
CA ASP A 685 -8.13 4.76 0.72
C ASP A 685 -8.95 5.38 1.85
N THR A 686 -10.16 5.85 1.54
CA THR A 686 -11.18 6.22 2.52
C THR A 686 -12.43 5.37 2.30
N LEU A 687 -12.73 4.52 3.27
CA LEU A 687 -13.86 3.60 3.23
C LEU A 687 -14.95 4.09 4.19
N ASN A 688 -16.17 4.19 3.68
CA ASN A 688 -17.35 4.52 4.48
C ASN A 688 -18.48 3.56 4.13
N GLY A 689 -18.80 2.64 5.04
CA GLY A 689 -19.88 1.65 4.86
C GLY A 689 -21.25 2.28 4.56
N GLY A 690 -21.47 3.52 5.00
CA GLY A 690 -22.79 4.12 4.99
C GLY A 690 -23.58 3.64 6.20
N ALA A 691 -24.90 3.50 6.06
CA ALA A 691 -25.71 2.93 7.12
C ALA A 691 -25.81 1.43 6.91
N GLY A 692 -25.59 0.62 7.93
CA GLY A 692 -25.62 -0.82 7.72
C GLY A 692 -24.87 -1.53 8.83
N ILE A 693 -24.66 -2.84 8.67
CA ILE A 693 -23.60 -3.57 9.38
C ILE A 693 -22.56 -3.88 8.32
N ASP A 694 -21.51 -3.08 8.26
CA ASP A 694 -20.60 -3.06 7.13
C ASP A 694 -19.28 -3.78 7.45
N THR A 695 -18.63 -4.30 6.43
CA THR A 695 -17.26 -4.82 6.51
C THR A 695 -16.38 -4.01 5.58
N MET A 696 -15.36 -3.37 6.13
CA MET A 696 -14.41 -2.53 5.39
C MET A 696 -13.01 -3.14 5.50
N ILE A 697 -12.36 -3.33 4.34
CA ILE A 697 -11.02 -3.92 4.16
C ILE A 697 -10.24 -2.94 3.27
N GLY A 698 -9.17 -2.33 3.77
CA GLY A 698 -8.46 -1.24 3.12
C GLY A 698 -7.32 -1.72 2.23
N GLY A 699 -6.53 -2.67 2.71
CA GLY A 699 -5.43 -3.22 1.92
C GLY A 699 -4.16 -2.41 2.14
N LEU A 700 -3.32 -2.27 1.12
CA LEU A 700 -2.02 -1.60 1.27
C LEU A 700 -2.19 -0.08 1.23
N GLY A 701 -1.65 0.66 2.18
CA GLY A 701 -1.73 2.12 2.23
C GLY A 701 -2.18 2.60 3.59
N ASP A 702 -2.08 3.90 3.85
CA ASP A 702 -2.59 4.48 5.10
C ASP A 702 -4.08 4.83 4.92
N ASP A 703 -4.96 3.96 5.41
CA ASP A 703 -6.39 4.02 5.11
C ASP A 703 -7.22 4.70 6.21
N ILE A 704 -8.40 5.20 5.81
CA ILE A 704 -9.38 5.80 6.71
C ILE A 704 -10.69 5.02 6.68
N TYR A 705 -11.08 4.48 7.83
CA TYR A 705 -12.35 3.82 8.07
C TYR A 705 -13.34 4.75 8.74
N VAL A 706 -14.49 5.00 8.12
CA VAL A 706 -15.60 5.72 8.75
C VAL A 706 -16.57 4.70 9.35
N VAL A 707 -16.57 4.60 10.68
CA VAL A 707 -17.41 3.65 11.42
C VAL A 707 -18.56 4.37 12.11
N ASP A 708 -19.78 4.08 11.70
CA ASP A 708 -21.00 4.71 12.21
C ASP A 708 -21.98 3.73 12.90
N ASN A 709 -21.77 2.42 12.74
CA ASN A 709 -22.50 1.37 13.43
C ASN A 709 -21.57 0.52 14.30
N ALA A 710 -21.99 0.24 15.53
CA ALA A 710 -21.21 -0.55 16.49
C ALA A 710 -20.98 -2.01 16.07
N SER A 711 -21.65 -2.47 15.01
CA SER A 711 -21.44 -3.81 14.43
C SER A 711 -20.58 -3.79 13.16
N ASP A 712 -20.13 -2.62 12.70
CA ASP A 712 -19.19 -2.54 11.58
C ASP A 712 -17.89 -3.25 11.91
N VAL A 713 -17.29 -3.85 10.90
CA VAL A 713 -16.06 -4.62 11.00
C VAL A 713 -14.99 -3.96 10.14
N VAL A 714 -13.92 -3.52 10.78
CA VAL A 714 -12.68 -3.09 10.12
C VAL A 714 -11.70 -4.26 10.13
N THR A 715 -11.14 -4.59 8.97
CA THR A 715 -10.20 -5.70 8.81
C THR A 715 -8.92 -5.20 8.18
N GLU A 716 -7.81 -5.30 8.92
CA GLU A 716 -6.46 -4.92 8.50
C GLU A 716 -5.48 -6.09 8.68
N ALA A 717 -4.50 -6.23 7.79
CA ALA A 717 -3.37 -7.15 7.98
C ALA A 717 -2.11 -6.42 8.46
N ALA A 718 -1.19 -7.19 9.04
CA ALA A 718 0.01 -6.61 9.62
C ALA A 718 0.95 -6.08 8.51
N GLY A 719 1.31 -4.79 8.60
CA GLY A 719 2.29 -4.14 7.72
C GLY A 719 1.69 -3.62 6.41
N GLU A 720 0.37 -3.41 6.35
CA GLU A 720 -0.30 -2.86 5.18
C GLU A 720 -0.35 -1.33 5.19
N GLY A 721 -0.25 -0.66 6.35
CA GLY A 721 -0.13 0.80 6.43
C GLY A 721 -0.13 1.34 7.87
N ILE A 722 -0.42 2.63 8.01
CA ILE A 722 -0.82 3.27 9.28
C ILE A 722 -2.27 3.72 9.16
N ASP A 723 -3.17 2.95 9.74
CA ASP A 723 -4.60 3.07 9.47
C ASP A 723 -5.34 3.84 10.54
N THR A 724 -6.43 4.51 10.13
CA THR A 724 -7.22 5.37 11.01
C THR A 724 -8.69 4.99 11.00
N VAL A 725 -9.24 4.65 12.18
CA VAL A 725 -10.69 4.62 12.36
C VAL A 725 -11.18 5.99 12.82
N ARG A 726 -12.15 6.54 12.10
CA ARG A 726 -12.92 7.73 12.50
C ARG A 726 -14.34 7.34 12.86
N THR A 727 -14.75 7.58 14.11
CA THR A 727 -16.04 7.09 14.61
C THR A 727 -16.89 8.13 15.35
N GLY A 728 -18.18 8.11 15.01
CA GLY A 728 -19.24 8.85 15.71
C GLY A 728 -19.95 8.05 16.79
N LEU A 729 -19.43 6.90 17.21
CA LEU A 729 -20.03 6.03 18.22
C LEU A 729 -19.66 6.45 19.64
N ALA A 730 -20.61 6.32 20.58
CA ALA A 730 -20.35 6.64 22.00
C ALA A 730 -19.29 5.74 22.65
N THR A 731 -19.04 4.55 22.10
CA THR A 731 -17.99 3.64 22.54
C THR A 731 -17.43 2.90 21.35
N TYR A 732 -16.11 2.86 21.23
CA TYR A 732 -15.42 2.13 20.16
C TYR A 732 -14.06 1.61 20.62
N ALA A 733 -13.69 0.42 20.15
CA ALA A 733 -12.38 -0.19 20.37
C ALA A 733 -11.77 -0.58 19.02
N LEU A 734 -10.49 -0.27 18.82
CA LEU A 734 -9.79 -0.60 17.58
C LEU A 734 -9.75 -2.13 17.36
N ALA A 735 -9.93 -2.53 16.09
CA ALA A 735 -9.58 -3.86 15.63
C ALA A 735 -8.06 -4.04 15.69
N ALA A 736 -7.56 -5.28 15.60
CA ALA A 736 -6.13 -5.53 15.49
C ALA A 736 -5.55 -4.87 14.22
N ASN A 737 -4.25 -4.54 14.26
CA ASN A 737 -3.49 -3.96 13.14
C ASN A 737 -3.93 -2.55 12.70
N VAL A 738 -4.77 -1.86 13.47
CA VAL A 738 -5.09 -0.45 13.22
C VAL A 738 -4.35 0.42 14.23
N GLU A 739 -3.68 1.48 13.78
CA GLU A 739 -2.81 2.32 14.61
C GLU A 739 -3.54 3.53 15.20
N ASN A 740 -4.50 4.12 14.49
CA ASN A 740 -5.09 5.40 14.89
C ASN A 740 -6.60 5.32 15.13
N LEU A 741 -7.08 6.00 16.18
CA LEU A 741 -8.50 6.15 16.49
C LEU A 741 -8.85 7.63 16.68
N GLN A 742 -9.84 8.11 15.92
CA GLN A 742 -10.35 9.47 15.99
C GLN A 742 -11.84 9.49 16.36
N GLY A 743 -12.15 10.07 17.52
CA GLY A 743 -13.51 10.43 17.91
C GLY A 743 -13.99 11.70 17.20
N VAL A 744 -15.28 11.79 16.88
CA VAL A 744 -15.89 12.99 16.27
C VAL A 744 -17.21 13.44 16.93
N LEU A 745 -17.62 12.82 18.04
CA LEU A 745 -18.83 13.24 18.76
C LEU A 745 -18.57 14.52 19.58
N SER A 746 -19.59 15.37 19.64
CA SER A 746 -19.57 16.53 20.55
C SER A 746 -19.91 16.19 22.00
N ALA A 747 -20.39 14.96 22.25
CA ALA A 747 -20.61 14.39 23.58
C ALA A 747 -19.48 13.40 23.89
N GLY A 748 -19.27 13.09 25.18
CA GLY A 748 -18.19 12.19 25.61
C GLY A 748 -18.25 10.81 24.96
N GLN A 749 -17.10 10.34 24.47
CA GLN A 749 -16.87 9.02 23.88
C GLN A 749 -15.95 8.18 24.75
N SER A 750 -16.15 6.87 24.73
CA SER A 750 -15.17 5.91 25.27
C SER A 750 -14.38 5.31 24.10
N LEU A 751 -13.11 5.68 23.98
CA LEU A 751 -12.20 5.26 22.90
C LEU A 751 -11.14 4.32 23.47
N THR A 752 -10.98 3.15 22.88
CA THR A 752 -10.01 2.14 23.33
C THR A 752 -9.12 1.70 22.17
N GLY A 753 -7.81 1.67 22.39
CA GLY A 753 -6.82 1.14 21.46
C GLY A 753 -6.83 -0.38 21.38
N ASN A 754 -5.79 -0.93 20.78
CA ASN A 754 -5.48 -2.35 20.71
C ASN A 754 -4.10 -2.61 21.34
N THR A 755 -3.38 -3.67 20.95
CA THR A 755 -2.07 -3.99 21.55
C THR A 755 -0.89 -3.25 20.93
N LEU A 756 -1.12 -2.44 19.89
CA LEU A 756 -0.11 -1.64 19.19
C LEU A 756 0.11 -0.30 19.89
N ASP A 757 1.14 0.43 19.46
CA ASP A 757 1.37 1.82 19.85
C ASP A 757 0.37 2.72 19.11
N ASN A 758 -0.77 3.00 19.73
CA ASN A 758 -1.87 3.72 19.10
C ASN A 758 -1.79 5.24 19.28
N THR A 759 -2.28 5.98 18.29
CA THR A 759 -2.64 7.40 18.47
C THR A 759 -4.15 7.54 18.57
N ILE A 760 -4.64 7.95 19.75
CA ILE A 760 -6.07 8.11 20.03
C ILE A 760 -6.38 9.58 20.28
N THR A 761 -7.26 10.14 19.45
CA THR A 761 -7.71 11.53 19.53
C THR A 761 -9.21 11.59 19.84
N GLY A 762 -9.57 12.16 20.98
CA GLY A 762 -10.93 12.53 21.37
C GLY A 762 -11.43 13.79 20.65
N ALA A 763 -12.57 14.32 21.10
CA ALA A 763 -13.31 15.37 20.42
C ALA A 763 -13.59 16.58 21.33
N ILE A 764 -14.86 16.92 21.58
CA ILE A 764 -15.28 18.09 22.40
C ILE A 764 -15.96 17.63 23.71
N GLY A 765 -16.25 16.35 23.85
CA GLY A 765 -16.93 15.78 25.01
C GLY A 765 -15.97 15.44 26.14
N ALA A 766 -16.52 15.04 27.29
CA ALA A 766 -15.72 14.40 28.34
C ALA A 766 -15.44 12.95 27.96
N ASP A 767 -14.30 12.71 27.32
CA ASP A 767 -13.91 11.46 26.71
C ASP A 767 -13.18 10.55 27.71
N ILE A 768 -13.34 9.24 27.52
CA ILE A 768 -12.60 8.21 28.24
C ILE A 768 -11.67 7.55 27.24
N ILE A 769 -10.37 7.74 27.40
CA ILE A 769 -9.35 7.25 26.48
C ILE A 769 -8.50 6.19 27.19
N ASN A 770 -8.41 5.00 26.57
CA ASN A 770 -7.59 3.90 27.05
C ASN A 770 -6.75 3.33 25.90
N GLY A 771 -5.44 3.55 25.92
CA GLY A 771 -4.52 3.02 24.93
C GLY A 771 -4.45 1.49 24.88
N ALA A 772 -4.79 0.84 26.00
CA ALA A 772 -4.44 -0.55 26.29
C ALA A 772 -2.92 -0.73 26.40
N SER A 773 -2.35 -1.88 26.00
CA SER A 773 -0.99 -2.25 26.43
C SER A 773 0.16 -1.60 25.66
N GLY A 774 -0.12 -0.88 24.58
CA GLY A 774 0.87 -0.24 23.70
C GLY A 774 1.61 0.90 24.38
N ALA A 775 2.57 1.53 23.70
CA ALA A 775 3.08 2.84 24.10
C ALA A 775 2.25 3.92 23.37
N ASP A 776 1.17 4.35 24.00
CA ASP A 776 0.09 5.07 23.31
C ASP A 776 0.21 6.59 23.41
N THR A 777 -0.21 7.30 22.37
CA THR A 777 -0.42 8.76 22.41
C THR A 777 -1.91 9.06 22.52
N MET A 778 -2.32 9.63 23.64
CA MET A 778 -3.72 9.94 23.96
C MET A 778 -3.93 11.46 24.01
N ILE A 779 -4.86 11.96 23.20
CA ILE A 779 -5.19 13.37 23.02
C ILE A 779 -6.68 13.54 23.29
N GLY A 780 -7.07 14.23 24.37
CA GLY A 780 -8.47 14.35 24.80
C GLY A 780 -9.28 15.29 23.92
N GLY A 781 -8.69 16.42 23.55
CA GLY A 781 -9.42 17.50 22.92
C GLY A 781 -10.13 18.34 23.97
N ARG A 782 -11.21 19.03 23.60
CA ARG A 782 -11.95 19.82 24.59
C ARG A 782 -12.80 18.87 25.42
N GLY A 783 -12.92 19.07 26.72
CA GLY A 783 -13.59 18.07 27.54
C GLY A 783 -13.26 18.18 29.01
N ASN A 784 -13.56 17.14 29.75
CA ASN A 784 -12.92 16.86 31.04
C ASN A 784 -12.64 15.37 30.96
N ASP A 785 -11.49 15.04 30.42
CA ASP A 785 -11.20 13.74 29.84
C ASP A 785 -10.56 12.82 30.88
N THR A 786 -10.69 11.53 30.67
CA THR A 786 -10.12 10.51 31.57
C THR A 786 -9.24 9.56 30.78
N TYR A 787 -7.96 9.52 31.16
CA TYR A 787 -6.93 8.69 30.54
C TYR A 787 -6.59 7.50 31.42
N TYR A 788 -6.52 6.31 30.84
CA TYR A 788 -6.00 5.11 31.51
C TYR A 788 -4.61 4.79 31.00
N LEU A 789 -3.63 4.77 31.91
CA LEU A 789 -2.23 4.51 31.61
C LEU A 789 -1.79 3.20 32.26
N ASP A 790 -1.34 2.27 31.44
CA ASP A 790 -0.82 0.98 31.87
C ASP A 790 0.60 0.68 31.37
N ASN A 791 1.09 1.48 30.41
CA ASN A 791 2.43 1.39 29.87
C ASN A 791 3.24 2.65 30.20
N ALA A 792 4.53 2.48 30.52
CA ALA A 792 5.41 3.61 30.82
C ALA A 792 5.74 4.48 29.59
N GLY A 793 5.44 3.99 28.38
CA GLY A 793 5.54 4.71 27.13
C GLY A 793 4.33 5.59 26.81
N ASP A 794 3.23 5.50 27.57
CA ASP A 794 2.02 6.28 27.33
C ASP A 794 2.24 7.78 27.50
N VAL A 795 1.71 8.55 26.56
CA VAL A 795 1.78 10.02 26.52
C VAL A 795 0.38 10.60 26.50
N VAL A 796 0.09 11.48 27.46
CA VAL A 796 -1.15 12.28 27.50
C VAL A 796 -0.84 13.69 27.02
N THR A 797 -1.67 14.20 26.10
CA THR A 797 -1.55 15.55 25.55
C THR A 797 -2.85 16.31 25.72
N GLU A 798 -2.78 17.43 26.46
CA GLU A 798 -3.86 18.39 26.66
C GLU A 798 -3.40 19.81 26.29
N LEU A 799 -4.27 20.61 25.66
CA LEU A 799 -4.01 22.03 25.45
C LEU A 799 -4.64 22.90 26.53
N LEU A 800 -4.16 24.14 26.62
CA LEU A 800 -4.68 25.12 27.56
C LEU A 800 -6.17 25.43 27.24
N ASP A 801 -7.00 25.47 28.28
CA ASP A 801 -8.44 25.78 28.20
C ASP A 801 -9.30 24.76 27.42
N GLU A 802 -8.80 23.53 27.29
CA GLU A 802 -9.55 22.41 26.70
C GLU A 802 -10.39 21.66 27.75
N GLY A 803 -9.89 21.53 28.98
CA GLY A 803 -10.65 21.08 30.14
C GLY A 803 -10.34 21.86 31.41
N THR A 804 -10.99 21.44 32.50
CA THR A 804 -10.83 22.03 33.85
C THR A 804 -10.65 20.97 34.93
N ALA A 805 -10.70 19.71 34.55
CA ALA A 805 -10.80 18.59 35.47
C ALA A 805 -10.34 17.27 34.84
N ASP A 806 -9.38 17.34 33.91
CA ASP A 806 -8.83 16.20 33.18
C ASP A 806 -8.12 15.26 34.16
N GLU A 807 -8.33 13.95 33.99
CA GLU A 807 -7.91 12.92 34.95
C GLU A 807 -7.03 11.86 34.29
N VAL A 808 -5.84 11.67 34.84
CA VAL A 808 -5.03 10.48 34.57
C VAL A 808 -5.27 9.43 35.65
N ARG A 809 -5.61 8.20 35.23
CA ARG A 809 -5.67 7.01 36.08
C ARG A 809 -4.55 6.06 35.70
N THR A 810 -3.69 5.73 36.64
CA THR A 810 -2.47 4.95 36.33
C THR A 810 -2.23 3.79 37.28
N VAL A 811 -1.78 2.66 36.71
CA VAL A 811 -1.25 1.50 37.44
C VAL A 811 0.29 1.53 37.55
N LEU A 812 0.95 2.53 36.94
CA LEU A 812 2.40 2.63 36.87
C LEU A 812 3.01 2.87 38.25
N ALA A 813 4.17 2.26 38.52
CA ALA A 813 4.89 2.45 39.78
C ALA A 813 5.34 3.90 40.01
N SER A 814 5.47 4.70 38.95
CA SER A 814 5.82 6.12 39.02
C SER A 814 5.19 6.85 37.84
N TYR A 815 4.54 7.99 38.10
CA TYR A 815 3.99 8.86 37.06
C TYR A 815 3.99 10.33 37.49
N ALA A 816 4.26 11.21 36.52
CA ALA A 816 4.19 12.65 36.67
C ALA A 816 3.19 13.21 35.65
N LEU A 817 2.24 14.05 36.10
CA LEU A 817 1.24 14.65 35.22
C LEU A 817 1.89 15.46 34.10
N ALA A 818 1.36 15.30 32.88
CA ALA A 818 1.61 16.21 31.78
C ALA A 818 1.06 17.62 32.10
N ALA A 819 1.49 18.63 31.35
CA ALA A 819 0.92 19.98 31.48
C ALA A 819 -0.59 19.97 31.16
N ASN A 820 -1.33 20.91 31.74
CA ASN A 820 -2.78 21.09 31.53
C ASN A 820 -3.69 19.95 32.02
N VAL A 821 -3.17 19.00 32.81
CA VAL A 821 -3.99 17.96 33.45
C VAL A 821 -4.18 18.29 34.93
N GLU A 822 -5.42 18.29 35.44
CA GLU A 822 -5.70 18.69 36.83
C GLU A 822 -5.68 17.54 37.84
N LYS A 823 -5.95 16.29 37.43
CA LYS A 823 -6.13 15.18 38.37
C LYS A 823 -5.26 13.96 38.08
N LEU A 824 -4.72 13.36 39.14
CA LEU A 824 -3.98 12.11 39.09
C LEU A 824 -4.53 11.12 40.11
N THR A 825 -4.97 9.95 39.64
CA THR A 825 -5.45 8.86 40.48
C THR A 825 -4.55 7.63 40.30
N GLY A 826 -3.85 7.23 41.35
CA GLY A 826 -3.24 5.92 41.47
C GLY A 826 -4.29 4.82 41.61
N THR A 827 -4.04 3.67 41.00
CA THR A 827 -4.98 2.53 41.02
C THR A 827 -4.31 1.21 41.43
N SER A 828 -3.03 1.25 41.80
CA SER A 828 -2.26 0.07 42.20
C SER A 828 -2.37 -0.17 43.70
N ALA A 829 -2.50 -1.44 44.10
CA ALA A 829 -2.39 -1.82 45.51
C ALA A 829 -0.92 -1.88 46.01
N ALA A 830 0.05 -1.71 45.11
CA ALA A 830 1.45 -1.50 45.46
C ALA A 830 1.76 0.00 45.49
N GLY A 831 2.74 0.40 46.30
CA GLY A 831 3.13 1.81 46.44
C GLY A 831 3.57 2.45 45.11
N GLN A 832 3.05 3.64 44.83
CA GLN A 832 3.30 4.45 43.64
C GLN A 832 3.98 5.77 44.00
N LEU A 833 4.82 6.29 43.09
CA LEU A 833 5.26 7.69 43.11
C LEU A 833 4.36 8.51 42.19
N LEU A 834 3.53 9.38 42.78
CA LEU A 834 2.57 10.22 42.06
C LEU A 834 3.00 11.69 42.17
N VAL A 835 3.27 12.32 41.03
CA VAL A 835 3.75 13.69 40.96
C VAL A 835 2.80 14.54 40.13
N GLY A 836 2.35 15.67 40.67
CA GLY A 836 1.57 16.66 39.91
C GLY A 836 2.44 17.52 39.00
N ASN A 837 1.84 18.57 38.45
CA ASN A 837 2.46 19.54 37.57
C ASN A 837 2.50 20.93 38.24
N THR A 838 2.39 22.01 37.47
CA THR A 838 2.41 23.38 38.01
C THR A 838 1.03 23.93 38.37
N LEU A 839 -0.04 23.17 38.12
CA LEU A 839 -1.42 23.54 38.42
C LEU A 839 -1.79 23.16 39.85
N ASP A 840 -2.96 23.62 40.29
CA ASP A 840 -3.59 23.17 41.54
C ASP A 840 -4.19 21.77 41.31
N ASN A 841 -3.41 20.72 41.56
CA ASN A 841 -3.77 19.35 41.26
C ASN A 841 -4.59 18.68 42.37
N ILE A 842 -5.45 17.73 41.97
CA ILE A 842 -6.07 16.78 42.88
C ILE A 842 -5.41 15.42 42.66
N ILE A 843 -4.63 14.97 43.65
CA ILE A 843 -3.89 13.70 43.56
C ILE A 843 -4.42 12.72 44.60
N ARG A 844 -4.76 11.52 44.16
CA ARG A 844 -5.28 10.44 44.99
C ARG A 844 -4.43 9.18 44.80
N GLY A 845 -3.85 8.66 45.87
CA GLY A 845 -3.21 7.35 45.92
C GLY A 845 -4.22 6.21 45.86
N PHE A 846 -3.87 5.04 46.40
CA PHE A 846 -4.79 3.91 46.47
C PHE A 846 -4.74 3.11 47.78
N SER A 847 -4.17 1.91 47.78
CA SER A 847 -4.07 1.09 49.00
C SER A 847 -2.61 0.70 49.30
N GLY A 848 -1.69 1.20 48.48
CA GLY A 848 -0.25 0.98 48.60
C GLY A 848 0.39 2.05 49.46
N ASN A 849 1.67 1.89 49.75
CA ASN A 849 2.45 2.92 50.45
C ASN A 849 2.96 3.92 49.40
N ASP A 850 2.18 4.95 49.13
CA ASP A 850 2.37 5.89 48.05
C ASP A 850 3.27 7.06 48.49
N THR A 851 4.02 7.62 47.54
CA THR A 851 4.68 8.91 47.71
C THR A 851 4.00 9.91 46.79
N ILE A 852 3.34 10.89 47.37
CA ILE A 852 2.52 11.87 46.65
C ILE A 852 3.19 13.24 46.76
N ASN A 853 3.50 13.83 45.60
CA ASN A 853 4.06 15.16 45.49
C ASN A 853 3.14 16.03 44.61
N GLY A 854 2.51 17.04 45.21
CA GLY A 854 1.61 17.96 44.52
C GLY A 854 2.24 18.69 43.34
N GLY A 855 3.53 19.01 43.44
CA GLY A 855 4.17 19.91 42.50
C GLY A 855 4.22 21.31 43.09
N VAL A 856 4.04 22.36 42.26
CA VAL A 856 4.20 23.76 42.71
C VAL A 856 2.86 24.40 43.14
N GLY A 857 1.74 23.85 42.68
CA GLY A 857 0.41 24.43 42.85
C GLY A 857 -0.09 24.39 44.29
N ALA A 858 -1.34 24.80 44.50
CA ALA A 858 -2.05 24.54 45.75
C ALA A 858 -2.80 23.22 45.63
N ASP A 859 -2.15 22.13 46.06
CA ASP A 859 -2.57 20.78 45.69
C ASP A 859 -3.45 20.12 46.78
N THR A 860 -4.39 19.26 46.38
CA THR A 860 -5.12 18.38 47.31
C THR A 860 -4.63 16.95 47.14
N MET A 861 -3.96 16.43 48.17
CA MET A 861 -3.36 15.09 48.17
C MET A 861 -4.09 14.17 49.15
N THR A 862 -4.51 12.99 48.69
CA THR A 862 -5.18 11.96 49.49
C THR A 862 -4.44 10.63 49.30
N GLY A 863 -3.89 10.04 50.35
CA GLY A 863 -3.13 8.78 50.29
C GLY A 863 -4.04 7.56 50.33
N LEU A 864 -5.05 7.61 51.21
CA LEU A 864 -5.96 6.50 51.54
C LEU A 864 -5.23 5.42 52.34
N ALA A 865 -5.43 4.13 52.00
CA ALA A 865 -4.86 3.05 52.80
C ALA A 865 -3.40 2.81 52.42
N GLY A 866 -2.58 2.38 53.38
CA GLY A 866 -1.14 2.28 53.20
C GLY A 866 -0.42 3.34 54.01
N ASN A 867 0.89 3.20 54.14
CA ASN A 867 1.73 4.18 54.84
C ASN A 867 2.29 5.15 53.81
N ASP A 868 1.68 6.32 53.71
CA ASP A 868 1.92 7.26 52.63
C ASP A 868 2.89 8.37 53.02
N ILE A 869 3.58 8.93 52.03
CA ILE A 869 4.45 10.09 52.17
C ILE A 869 3.88 11.23 51.33
N PHE A 870 3.52 12.34 51.96
CA PHE A 870 3.09 13.57 51.31
C PHE A 870 4.23 14.59 51.28
N ILE A 871 4.55 15.11 50.09
CA ILE A 871 5.50 16.22 49.94
C ILE A 871 4.70 17.51 49.87
N VAL A 872 4.88 18.39 50.85
CA VAL A 872 4.16 19.67 50.98
C VAL A 872 5.16 20.82 50.88
N ASP A 873 5.09 21.57 49.78
CA ASP A 873 5.98 22.69 49.51
C ASP A 873 5.24 24.02 49.26
N ASN A 874 3.91 23.97 49.12
CA ASN A 874 3.04 25.13 49.00
C ASN A 874 2.12 25.26 50.22
N VAL A 875 1.91 26.50 50.69
CA VAL A 875 1.01 26.78 51.82
C VAL A 875 -0.46 26.46 51.51
N GLY A 876 -0.79 26.37 50.22
CA GLY A 876 -2.11 25.97 49.73
C GLY A 876 -2.33 24.46 49.71
N ASP A 877 -1.30 23.65 49.93
CA ASP A 877 -1.42 22.19 49.90
C ASP A 877 -2.29 21.66 51.04
N VAL A 878 -3.18 20.73 50.69
CA VAL A 878 -4.12 20.07 51.60
C VAL A 878 -3.85 18.57 51.59
N VAL A 879 -3.43 18.04 52.73
CA VAL A 879 -3.33 16.59 52.97
C VAL A 879 -4.62 16.09 53.59
N VAL A 880 -5.22 15.07 52.98
CA VAL A 880 -6.52 14.50 53.40
C VAL A 880 -6.32 13.04 53.76
N GLU A 881 -6.41 12.73 55.06
CA GLU A 881 -6.31 11.37 55.58
C GLU A 881 -7.47 10.98 56.50
N SER A 882 -7.79 9.67 56.54
CA SER A 882 -8.83 9.13 57.44
C SER A 882 -8.25 8.19 58.48
N ALA A 883 -8.97 8.07 59.60
CA ALA A 883 -8.53 7.22 60.70
C ALA A 883 -8.38 5.74 60.28
N GLY A 884 -7.25 5.14 60.66
CA GLY A 884 -6.98 3.71 60.48
C GLY A 884 -6.60 3.30 59.06
N GLN A 885 -6.17 4.25 58.23
CA GLN A 885 -5.73 3.96 56.86
C GLN A 885 -4.23 3.68 56.75
N GLY A 886 -3.41 4.09 57.72
CA GLY A 886 -1.99 3.77 57.70
C GLY A 886 -1.20 4.43 58.81
N THR A 887 0.09 4.63 58.55
CA THR A 887 0.98 5.47 59.33
C THR A 887 1.69 6.39 58.36
N ASP A 888 1.24 7.64 58.33
CA ASP A 888 1.53 8.55 57.22
C ASP A 888 2.56 9.61 57.61
N GLU A 889 3.32 10.09 56.63
CA GLU A 889 4.40 11.08 56.81
C GLU A 889 4.16 12.30 55.92
N VAL A 890 4.11 13.50 56.50
CA VAL A 890 4.29 14.73 55.76
C VAL A 890 5.75 15.15 55.79
N ARG A 891 6.33 15.42 54.62
CA ARG A 891 7.63 16.09 54.47
C ARG A 891 7.41 17.49 53.96
N THR A 892 7.93 18.49 54.65
CA THR A 892 7.67 19.88 54.27
C THR A 892 8.91 20.76 54.26
N THR A 893 8.94 21.65 53.26
CA THR A 893 9.93 22.74 53.13
C THR A 893 9.37 24.08 53.63
N LEU A 894 8.11 24.12 54.07
CA LEU A 894 7.46 25.34 54.55
C LEU A 894 8.05 25.80 55.89
N SER A 895 8.26 27.11 56.04
CA SER A 895 8.74 27.70 57.32
C SER A 895 7.80 27.44 58.51
N SER A 896 6.54 27.08 58.26
CA SER A 896 5.56 26.72 59.29
C SER A 896 4.60 25.70 58.72
N TYR A 897 4.36 24.60 59.43
CA TYR A 897 3.39 23.59 59.05
C TYR A 897 2.75 22.92 60.27
N ALA A 898 1.46 22.62 60.16
CA ALA A 898 0.70 21.88 61.15
C ALA A 898 0.11 20.63 60.49
N LEU A 899 0.28 19.46 61.12
CA LEU A 899 -0.26 18.21 60.59
C LEU A 899 -1.80 18.28 60.46
N ALA A 900 -2.30 17.80 59.33
CA ALA A 900 -3.71 17.47 59.19
C ALA A 900 -4.11 16.36 60.18
N ALA A 901 -5.41 16.23 60.46
CA ALA A 901 -5.90 15.12 61.29
C ALA A 901 -5.54 13.77 60.65
N ASN A 902 -5.34 12.75 61.48
CA ASN A 902 -5.04 11.36 61.08
C ASN A 902 -3.67 11.12 60.45
N VAL A 903 -2.76 12.11 60.42
CA VAL A 903 -1.36 11.90 60.01
C VAL A 903 -0.47 11.73 61.24
N GLU A 904 0.39 10.72 61.25
CA GLU A 904 1.22 10.38 62.42
C GLU A 904 2.60 11.04 62.40
N ASN A 905 3.23 11.26 61.24
CA ASN A 905 4.61 11.72 61.17
C ASN A 905 4.75 13.06 60.44
N LEU A 906 5.57 13.96 60.99
CA LEU A 906 5.96 15.22 60.35
C LEU A 906 7.48 15.32 60.28
N ARG A 907 8.00 15.57 59.09
CA ARG A 907 9.43 15.83 58.87
C ARG A 907 9.63 17.20 58.24
N GLY A 908 10.29 18.09 58.99
CA GLY A 908 10.91 19.29 58.46
C GLY A 908 12.08 18.94 57.56
N THR A 909 12.27 19.71 56.48
CA THR A 909 13.37 19.52 55.52
C THR A 909 14.08 20.82 55.15
N LEU A 910 13.68 21.95 55.77
CA LEU A 910 14.30 23.24 55.56
C LEU A 910 15.55 23.35 56.44
N ALA A 911 16.67 23.82 55.89
CA ALA A 911 17.90 24.02 56.67
C ALA A 911 17.90 25.31 57.53
N ALA A 912 16.75 25.98 57.62
CA ALA A 912 16.50 27.13 58.47
C ALA A 912 15.33 26.79 59.39
N GLY A 913 15.28 27.39 60.58
CA GLY A 913 14.29 27.06 61.59
C GLY A 913 12.84 27.06 61.08
N GLN A 914 12.12 25.98 61.40
CA GLN A 914 10.73 25.71 61.06
C GLN A 914 9.85 25.69 62.31
N MET A 915 8.60 26.12 62.16
CA MET A 915 7.55 25.87 63.15
C MET A 915 6.78 24.62 62.77
N LEU A 916 6.97 23.53 63.53
CA LEU A 916 6.36 22.22 63.26
C LEU A 916 5.36 21.89 64.37
N THR A 917 4.10 21.74 64.00
CA THR A 917 3.02 21.41 64.95
C THR A 917 2.37 20.08 64.58
N GLY A 918 2.25 19.16 65.53
CA GLY A 918 1.50 17.92 65.36
C GLY A 918 -0.01 18.13 65.48
N ASN A 919 -0.74 17.03 65.62
CA ASN A 919 -2.18 17.00 65.80
C ASN A 919 -2.53 16.38 67.16
N THR A 920 -3.67 15.71 67.29
CA THR A 920 -4.09 15.10 68.57
C THR A 920 -3.64 13.64 68.74
N LEU A 921 -3.01 13.04 67.72
CA LEU A 921 -2.45 11.69 67.73
C LEU A 921 -1.09 11.68 68.41
N ALA A 922 -0.56 10.49 68.71
CA ALA A 922 0.84 10.32 69.08
C ALA A 922 1.73 10.50 67.84
N ASN A 923 2.24 11.70 67.64
CA ASN A 923 3.01 12.10 66.49
C ASN A 923 4.51 11.85 66.66
N THR A 924 5.20 11.52 65.56
CA THR A 924 6.66 11.65 65.48
C THR A 924 6.99 12.87 64.64
N ILE A 925 7.57 13.89 65.27
CA ILE A 925 7.96 15.14 64.61
C ILE A 925 9.48 15.25 64.59
N THR A 926 10.06 15.33 63.40
CA THR A 926 11.49 15.48 63.18
C THR A 926 11.76 16.82 62.48
N GLY A 927 12.46 17.72 63.16
CA GLY A 927 13.05 18.93 62.59
C GLY A 927 14.22 18.62 61.66
N ALA A 928 14.89 19.66 61.21
CA ALA A 928 15.99 19.56 60.27
C ALA A 928 17.26 20.24 60.83
N ALA A 929 17.73 21.27 60.15
CA ALA A 929 18.79 22.11 60.66
C ALA A 929 18.24 23.54 60.80
N GLY A 930 18.80 24.32 61.71
CA GLY A 930 18.24 25.61 62.13
C GLY A 930 17.41 25.46 63.41
N ASN A 931 17.06 26.60 64.00
CA ASN A 931 16.37 26.64 65.30
C ASN A 931 14.88 26.37 65.11
N ASP A 932 14.48 25.12 65.28
CA ASP A 932 13.13 24.62 65.10
C ASP A 932 12.28 24.83 66.36
N SER A 933 11.00 25.15 66.14
CA SER A 933 9.98 25.22 67.19
C SER A 933 9.00 24.07 66.99
N ILE A 934 9.12 23.05 67.83
CA ILE A 934 8.37 21.80 67.72
C ILE A 934 7.31 21.74 68.83
N ASN A 935 6.06 21.58 68.42
CA ASN A 935 4.92 21.37 69.30
C ASN A 935 4.21 20.08 68.90
N GLY A 936 4.28 19.05 69.74
CA GLY A 936 3.64 17.75 69.52
C GLY A 936 2.13 17.83 69.29
N GLY A 937 1.49 18.85 69.88
CA GLY A 937 0.04 18.86 70.06
C GLY A 937 -0.31 18.18 71.37
N THR A 938 -1.55 17.69 71.52
CA THR A 938 -2.01 17.09 72.78
C THR A 938 -1.70 15.60 72.91
N GLY A 939 -1.03 15.02 71.91
CA GLY A 939 -0.71 13.61 71.76
C GLY A 939 0.33 13.13 72.77
N ALA A 940 0.78 11.88 72.65
CA ALA A 940 1.98 11.43 73.35
C ALA A 940 3.10 11.37 72.30
N ASP A 941 3.83 12.47 72.16
CA ASP A 941 4.55 12.78 70.93
C ASP A 941 6.05 12.54 71.06
N THR A 942 6.70 12.06 70.00
CA THR A 942 8.17 12.02 69.91
C THR A 942 8.64 13.21 69.09
N MET A 943 9.38 14.12 69.71
CA MET A 943 9.90 15.34 69.09
C MET A 943 11.43 15.26 69.00
N ILE A 944 11.97 15.46 67.80
CA ILE A 944 13.40 15.40 67.45
C ILE A 944 13.72 16.70 66.70
N GLY A 945 14.68 17.48 67.16
CA GLY A 945 14.94 18.85 66.70
C GLY A 945 15.98 18.88 65.58
N GLY A 946 17.11 18.23 65.83
CA GLY A 946 18.21 18.17 64.90
C GLY A 946 19.23 19.26 65.21
N LEU A 947 19.92 19.79 64.20
CA LEU A 947 20.98 20.77 64.42
C LEU A 947 20.40 22.18 64.60
N GLY A 948 20.57 22.82 65.73
CA GLY A 948 20.05 24.17 65.99
C GLY A 948 19.71 24.34 67.46
N ASP A 949 19.46 25.58 67.89
CA ASP A 949 18.90 25.80 69.23
C ASP A 949 17.38 25.63 69.16
N ASP A 950 16.88 24.45 69.51
CA ASP A 950 15.50 24.05 69.28
C ASP A 950 14.61 24.30 70.50
N THR A 951 13.32 24.51 70.25
CA THR A 951 12.32 24.71 71.29
C THR A 951 11.19 23.70 71.19
N TYR A 952 10.99 22.95 72.26
CA TYR A 952 9.98 21.92 72.42
C TYR A 952 8.84 22.38 73.34
N VAL A 953 7.60 22.14 72.92
CA VAL A 953 6.43 22.27 73.80
C VAL A 953 6.03 20.88 74.26
N VAL A 954 6.15 20.62 75.57
CA VAL A 954 5.77 19.36 76.20
C VAL A 954 4.54 19.59 77.07
N ASP A 955 3.40 19.10 76.61
CA ASP A 955 2.11 19.27 77.29
C ASP A 955 1.45 17.95 77.73
N ASN A 956 1.99 16.81 77.28
CA ASN A 956 1.57 15.48 77.65
C ASN A 956 2.71 14.72 78.34
N ALA A 957 2.38 13.97 79.40
CA ALA A 957 3.37 13.18 80.13
C ALA A 957 3.96 12.02 79.31
N GLY A 958 3.33 11.68 78.18
CA GLY A 958 3.86 10.74 77.19
C GLY A 958 4.80 11.35 76.16
N ASP A 959 5.01 12.66 76.16
CA ASP A 959 5.91 13.32 75.20
C ASP A 959 7.37 12.96 75.49
N VAL A 960 8.11 12.70 74.41
CA VAL A 960 9.53 12.35 74.42
C VAL A 960 10.29 13.34 73.56
N VAL A 961 11.18 14.10 74.19
CA VAL A 961 12.15 14.96 73.49
C VAL A 961 13.45 14.19 73.32
N THR A 962 13.95 14.13 72.08
CA THR A 962 15.18 13.41 71.74
C THR A 962 16.17 14.35 71.08
N GLU A 963 17.30 14.56 71.76
CA GLU A 963 18.42 15.39 71.29
C GLU A 963 19.73 14.59 71.25
N ALA A 964 20.61 14.89 70.29
CA ALA A 964 21.96 14.35 70.29
C ALA A 964 22.99 15.36 70.83
N ALA A 965 24.15 14.85 71.24
CA ALA A 965 25.17 15.71 71.82
C ALA A 965 25.76 16.67 70.77
N ALA A 966 25.90 17.95 71.14
CA ALA A 966 26.46 19.02 70.33
C ALA A 966 25.62 19.43 69.11
N GLU A 967 24.30 19.30 69.19
CA GLU A 967 23.37 19.75 68.14
C GLU A 967 22.85 21.17 68.36
N GLY A 968 22.86 21.69 69.59
CA GLY A 968 22.58 23.10 69.89
C GLY A 968 22.42 23.34 71.38
N SER A 969 21.71 24.39 71.77
CA SER A 969 21.19 24.59 73.12
C SER A 969 19.67 24.59 73.13
N ASP A 970 19.10 23.52 73.66
CA ASP A 970 17.70 23.21 73.44
C ASP A 970 16.82 23.55 74.63
N THR A 971 15.57 23.92 74.36
CA THR A 971 14.62 24.40 75.37
C THR A 971 13.36 23.58 75.39
N VAL A 972 13.05 22.95 76.53
CA VAL A 972 11.73 22.40 76.80
C VAL A 972 10.88 23.41 77.55
N ARG A 973 9.68 23.69 77.02
CA ARG A 973 8.61 24.43 77.69
C ARG A 973 7.53 23.45 78.10
N THR A 974 7.27 23.31 79.40
CA THR A 974 6.30 22.32 79.89
C THR A 974 5.17 22.90 80.73
N GLY A 975 3.96 22.40 80.47
CA GLY A 975 2.76 22.63 81.28
C GLY A 975 2.47 21.51 82.30
N LEU A 976 3.33 20.48 82.38
CA LEU A 976 3.08 19.30 83.20
C LEU A 976 3.32 19.55 84.70
N ALA A 977 2.59 18.85 85.56
CA ALA A 977 2.82 18.93 87.01
C ALA A 977 4.22 18.43 87.42
N SER A 978 4.85 17.56 86.61
CA SER A 978 6.23 17.12 86.78
C SER A 978 6.87 16.85 85.43
N TYR A 979 8.13 17.27 85.24
CA TYR A 979 8.91 16.94 84.05
C TYR A 979 10.40 16.80 84.38
N THR A 980 11.07 15.87 83.69
CA THR A 980 12.51 15.66 83.80
C THR A 980 13.12 15.79 82.41
N LEU A 981 14.15 16.63 82.27
CA LEU A 981 14.85 16.79 80.99
C LEU A 981 15.45 15.46 80.52
N GLY A 982 15.26 15.15 79.24
CA GLY A 982 16.02 14.10 78.55
C GLY A 982 17.51 14.44 78.49
N ALA A 983 18.36 13.47 78.13
CA ALA A 983 19.77 13.74 77.89
C ALA A 983 19.95 14.76 76.75
N ASN A 984 21.04 15.54 76.78
CA ASN A 984 21.41 16.53 75.76
C ASN A 984 20.48 17.75 75.64
N VAL A 985 19.53 17.95 76.57
CA VAL A 985 18.71 19.17 76.61
C VAL A 985 19.20 20.08 77.74
N GLU A 986 19.43 21.36 77.47
CA GLU A 986 20.02 22.30 78.44
C GLU A 986 18.98 23.11 79.22
N ASN A 987 17.86 23.50 78.60
CA ASN A 987 16.95 24.50 79.19
C ASN A 987 15.55 23.91 79.47
N LEU A 988 15.02 24.16 80.67
CA LEU A 988 13.67 23.78 81.08
C LEU A 988 12.90 24.99 81.59
N ILE A 989 11.73 25.24 81.03
CA ILE A 989 10.83 26.33 81.41
C ILE A 989 9.48 25.74 81.83
N GLY A 990 9.15 25.86 83.11
CA GLY A 990 7.83 25.61 83.66
C GLY A 990 6.84 26.70 83.26
N SER A 991 5.56 26.34 83.18
CA SER A 991 4.50 27.28 82.77
C SER A 991 3.18 27.11 83.54
N LEU A 992 3.12 26.18 84.51
CA LEU A 992 1.90 25.93 85.29
C LEU A 992 1.75 26.97 86.41
N SER A 993 0.54 27.51 86.58
CA SER A 993 0.27 28.47 87.67
C SER A 993 0.22 27.83 89.08
N ALA A 994 0.20 26.50 89.16
CA ALA A 994 0.31 25.72 90.39
C ALA A 994 1.71 25.09 90.45
N GLY A 995 2.14 24.64 91.64
CA GLY A 995 3.46 24.06 91.83
C GLY A 995 3.78 22.90 90.88
N GLN A 996 4.96 22.93 90.29
CA GLN A 996 5.52 21.92 89.38
C GLN A 996 6.78 21.28 89.96
N THR A 997 7.03 20.01 89.63
CA THR A 997 8.33 19.38 89.85
C THR A 997 9.16 19.43 88.56
N LEU A 998 10.24 20.21 88.54
CA LEU A 998 11.10 20.40 87.38
C LEU A 998 12.48 19.83 87.67
N ASN A 999 12.84 18.74 86.98
CA ASN A 999 14.12 18.07 87.15
C ASN A 999 15.01 18.28 85.92
N GLY A 1000 16.26 18.65 86.14
CA GLY A 1000 17.30 18.65 85.12
C GLY A 1000 17.85 17.26 84.83
N ASN A 1001 19.02 17.21 84.21
CA ASN A 1001 19.70 16.00 83.81
C ASN A 1001 21.15 16.01 84.36
N THR A 1002 22.13 15.54 83.58
CA THR A 1002 23.55 15.51 83.99
C THR A 1002 24.38 16.66 83.41
N LEU A 1003 23.75 17.59 82.72
CA LEU A 1003 24.36 18.76 82.07
C LEU A 1003 24.24 19.99 82.97
N ASN A 1004 24.86 21.09 82.57
CA ASN A 1004 24.61 22.39 83.20
C ASN A 1004 23.28 22.93 82.68
N ASN A 1005 22.20 22.70 83.42
CA ASN A 1005 20.86 23.08 83.02
C ASN A 1005 20.50 24.51 83.44
N THR A 1006 19.64 25.16 82.65
CA THR A 1006 18.93 26.38 83.08
C THR A 1006 17.46 26.02 83.28
N ILE A 1007 17.02 26.00 84.53
CA ILE A 1007 15.66 25.63 84.91
C ILE A 1007 14.93 26.85 85.50
N THR A 1008 13.80 27.20 84.89
CA THR A 1008 12.94 28.31 85.34
C THR A 1008 11.55 27.79 85.67
N GLY A 1009 11.15 27.88 86.94
CA GLY A 1009 9.81 27.63 87.43
C GLY A 1009 8.81 28.73 87.05
N ALA A 1010 7.57 28.55 87.50
CA ALA A 1010 6.44 29.44 87.25
C ALA A 1010 5.99 30.15 88.55
N ASN A 1011 4.72 30.54 88.68
CA ASN A 1011 4.25 31.31 89.86
C ASN A 1011 3.67 30.42 90.98
N GLY A 1012 3.83 29.09 90.90
CA GLY A 1012 3.41 28.13 91.92
C GLY A 1012 4.56 27.76 92.85
N GLY A 1013 4.29 27.09 93.98
CA GLY A 1013 5.35 26.53 94.82
C GLY A 1013 5.99 25.32 94.15
N ASP A 1014 7.10 25.56 93.45
CA ASP A 1014 7.74 24.60 92.56
C ASP A 1014 8.81 23.78 93.28
N THR A 1015 8.99 22.52 92.91
CA THR A 1015 10.11 21.68 93.33
C THR A 1015 11.11 21.61 92.18
N ILE A 1016 12.27 22.25 92.31
CA ILE A 1016 13.27 22.35 91.26
C ILE A 1016 14.52 21.56 91.67
N ASN A 1017 14.84 20.52 90.89
CA ASN A 1017 16.05 19.72 91.05
C ASN A 1017 16.95 19.94 89.83
N GLY A 1018 18.17 20.47 90.03
CA GLY A 1018 19.14 20.65 88.94
C GLY A 1018 19.66 19.33 88.37
N GLY A 1019 19.77 18.30 89.20
CA GLY A 1019 20.41 17.04 88.85
C GLY A 1019 21.92 17.08 89.13
N LEU A 1020 22.72 16.59 88.18
CA LEU A 1020 24.18 16.74 88.22
C LEU A 1020 24.56 17.86 87.26
N GLY A 1021 25.45 18.77 87.65
CA GLY A 1021 25.85 19.85 86.77
C GLY A 1021 25.99 21.15 87.55
N SER A 1022 26.50 22.20 86.92
CA SER A 1022 26.45 23.53 87.54
C SER A 1022 25.24 24.27 87.01
N ASP A 1023 24.11 24.09 87.68
CA ASP A 1023 22.81 24.50 87.16
C ASP A 1023 22.45 25.95 87.51
N ASN A 1024 21.61 26.59 86.70
CA ASN A 1024 20.96 27.86 87.03
C ASN A 1024 19.47 27.60 87.30
N LEU A 1025 19.06 27.74 88.55
CA LEU A 1025 17.71 27.43 89.02
C LEU A 1025 16.99 28.73 89.41
N THR A 1026 15.77 28.90 88.93
CA THR A 1026 14.91 30.06 89.24
C THR A 1026 13.53 29.55 89.64
N GLY A 1027 13.10 29.80 90.87
CA GLY A 1027 11.76 29.41 91.38
C GLY A 1027 10.64 30.29 90.85
N SER A 1028 10.97 31.53 90.51
CA SER A 1028 10.09 32.64 90.17
C SER A 1028 9.25 33.11 91.36
N GLY A 1029 8.06 32.57 91.57
CA GLY A 1029 7.21 33.01 92.68
C GLY A 1029 6.45 31.85 93.24
N GLY A 1030 6.34 31.74 94.56
CA GLY A 1030 5.85 30.51 95.17
C GLY A 1030 6.47 30.36 96.54
N ALA A 1031 6.31 29.17 97.11
CA ALA A 1031 7.16 28.67 98.19
C ALA A 1031 7.88 27.47 97.59
N ASP A 1032 9.10 27.70 97.12
CA ASP A 1032 9.78 26.79 96.19
C ASP A 1032 10.77 25.89 96.94
N HIS A 1033 10.86 24.65 96.50
CA HIS A 1033 11.74 23.62 97.03
C HIS A 1033 12.89 23.38 96.04
N PHE A 1034 14.11 23.77 96.39
CA PHE A 1034 15.30 23.49 95.59
C PHE A 1034 15.97 22.22 96.11
N VAL A 1035 15.93 21.14 95.33
CA VAL A 1035 16.34 19.80 95.75
C VAL A 1035 17.81 19.55 95.43
N PHE A 1036 18.53 19.00 96.40
CA PHE A 1036 19.92 18.56 96.30
C PHE A 1036 20.01 17.09 96.69
N ASP A 1037 19.91 16.20 95.70
CA ASP A 1037 19.89 14.74 95.87
C ASP A 1037 20.98 14.01 95.06
N THR A 1038 21.91 14.75 94.46
CA THR A 1038 23.02 14.21 93.67
C THR A 1038 24.40 14.40 94.32
N ALA A 1039 25.40 13.66 93.84
CA ALA A 1039 26.74 13.68 94.43
C ALA A 1039 27.40 15.08 94.36
N LEU A 1040 27.82 15.61 95.52
CA LEU A 1040 28.44 16.93 95.61
C LEU A 1040 29.84 16.96 94.98
N GLY A 1041 30.20 18.08 94.33
CA GLY A 1041 31.54 18.24 93.75
C GLY A 1041 31.76 19.60 93.11
N ALA A 1042 33.02 19.91 92.76
CA ALA A 1042 33.37 21.22 92.19
C ALA A 1042 32.76 21.49 90.80
N SER A 1043 32.25 20.46 90.13
CA SER A 1043 31.49 20.55 88.87
C SER A 1043 29.97 20.46 89.06
N ASN A 1044 29.51 20.27 90.30
CA ASN A 1044 28.10 20.13 90.68
C ASN A 1044 27.73 21.21 91.70
N VAL A 1045 27.61 22.46 91.23
CA VAL A 1045 27.35 23.64 92.07
C VAL A 1045 26.24 24.47 91.47
N ASP A 1046 25.08 24.40 92.08
CA ASP A 1046 23.89 25.04 91.52
C ASP A 1046 23.77 26.47 91.97
N ARG A 1047 23.16 27.27 91.11
CA ARG A 1047 22.94 28.70 91.30
C ARG A 1047 21.45 28.95 91.36
N ILE A 1048 20.95 29.15 92.57
CA ILE A 1048 19.56 29.58 92.76
C ILE A 1048 19.51 31.10 92.65
N LEU A 1049 18.83 31.59 91.62
CA LEU A 1049 18.89 32.98 91.21
C LEU A 1049 17.98 33.90 92.04
N ASP A 1050 16.91 33.37 92.63
CA ASP A 1050 15.82 34.17 93.24
C ASP A 1050 15.27 33.63 94.57
N PHE A 1051 16.05 32.82 95.29
CA PHE A 1051 15.67 32.27 96.60
C PHE A 1051 15.06 33.31 97.57
N SER A 1052 13.87 33.02 98.06
CA SER A 1052 13.01 33.90 98.85
C SER A 1052 12.86 33.42 100.29
N VAL A 1053 13.34 34.20 101.26
CA VAL A 1053 13.20 33.88 102.70
C VAL A 1053 11.94 34.55 103.29
N PRO A 1054 11.06 33.83 104.02
CA PRO A 1054 11.14 32.41 104.43
C PRO A 1054 10.27 31.48 103.56
N ALA A 1055 10.05 31.82 102.29
CA ALA A 1055 9.10 31.10 101.44
C ALA A 1055 9.71 29.81 100.89
N ASP A 1056 10.97 29.86 100.45
CA ASP A 1056 11.63 28.76 99.75
C ASP A 1056 12.47 27.92 100.71
N THR A 1057 12.68 26.65 100.35
CA THR A 1057 13.55 25.73 101.07
C THR A 1057 14.58 25.10 100.14
N MET A 1058 15.73 24.77 100.71
CA MET A 1058 16.69 23.85 100.10
C MET A 1058 16.51 22.47 100.72
N ASP A 1059 16.11 21.51 99.92
CA ASP A 1059 15.84 20.14 100.35
C ASP A 1059 17.11 19.30 100.14
N LEU A 1060 17.64 18.73 101.22
CA LEU A 1060 18.95 18.06 101.28
C LEU A 1060 18.75 16.56 101.54
N ASP A 1061 19.10 15.70 100.58
CA ASP A 1061 18.95 14.24 100.71
C ASP A 1061 19.95 13.64 101.72
N ASP A 1062 19.46 12.92 102.73
CA ASP A 1062 20.31 12.36 103.80
C ASP A 1062 21.31 11.28 103.33
N ALA A 1063 21.10 10.69 102.16
CA ALA A 1063 22.02 9.75 101.53
C ALA A 1063 23.22 10.46 100.87
N ILE A 1064 23.02 11.69 100.39
CA ILE A 1064 24.11 12.54 99.88
C ILE A 1064 24.79 13.27 101.04
N PHE A 1065 23.99 13.89 101.90
CA PHE A 1065 24.44 14.63 103.06
C PHE A 1065 24.53 13.69 104.28
N THR A 1066 25.35 12.63 104.19
CA THR A 1066 25.44 11.48 105.12
C THR A 1066 25.62 11.75 106.63
N ALA A 1067 25.90 13.00 107.03
CA ALA A 1067 26.05 13.41 108.42
C ALA A 1067 25.13 14.61 108.80
N ILE A 1068 24.14 14.93 107.97
CA ILE A 1068 23.29 16.14 108.10
C ILE A 1068 22.33 16.13 109.28
N GLY A 1069 21.84 14.94 109.66
CA GLY A 1069 20.91 14.77 110.78
C GLY A 1069 19.66 13.97 110.38
N PRO A 1070 18.68 13.86 111.29
CA PRO A 1070 17.42 13.17 111.01
C PRO A 1070 16.56 13.94 110.01
N LEU A 1071 15.69 13.21 109.29
CA LEU A 1071 14.69 13.76 108.37
C LEU A 1071 13.83 14.87 109.00
N GLY A 1072 13.46 15.87 108.20
CA GLY A 1072 12.69 17.05 108.58
C GLY A 1072 13.52 18.33 108.59
N THR A 1073 13.01 19.41 109.20
CA THR A 1073 13.75 20.68 109.30
C THR A 1073 15.15 20.48 109.89
N LEU A 1074 16.17 21.06 109.25
CA LEU A 1074 17.56 20.95 109.69
C LEU A 1074 17.68 21.34 111.17
N ASN A 1075 18.43 20.55 111.94
CA ASN A 1075 18.65 20.86 113.35
C ASN A 1075 19.27 22.26 113.47
N ALA A 1076 18.77 23.09 114.38
CA ALA A 1076 19.25 24.46 114.55
C ALA A 1076 20.76 24.53 114.84
N ASN A 1077 21.34 23.52 115.50
CA ASN A 1077 22.77 23.43 115.75
C ASN A 1077 23.57 23.00 114.51
N ALA A 1078 22.90 22.45 113.49
CA ALA A 1078 23.53 22.00 112.25
C ALA A 1078 23.62 23.08 111.18
N PHE A 1079 23.06 24.27 111.44
CA PHE A 1079 23.10 25.41 110.52
C PHE A 1079 23.77 26.61 111.14
N ARG A 1080 24.53 27.34 110.33
CA ARG A 1080 25.03 28.65 110.71
C ARG A 1080 25.29 29.59 109.55
N ILE A 1081 25.39 30.87 109.88
CA ILE A 1081 25.90 31.90 108.98
C ILE A 1081 27.40 32.10 109.26
N GLY A 1082 28.23 32.08 108.23
CA GLY A 1082 29.68 32.22 108.36
C GLY A 1082 30.49 31.76 107.16
N THR A 1083 31.81 31.71 107.32
CA THR A 1083 32.76 31.34 106.25
C THR A 1083 33.37 29.95 106.42
N SER A 1084 33.11 29.27 107.55
CA SER A 1084 33.58 27.92 107.88
C SER A 1084 32.75 27.36 109.03
N ALA A 1085 32.78 26.04 109.24
CA ALA A 1085 32.26 25.40 110.45
C ALA A 1085 33.15 25.72 111.69
N LEU A 1086 32.60 25.66 112.91
CA LEU A 1086 33.30 25.98 114.18
C LEU A 1086 33.16 24.90 115.25
N ASP A 1087 32.06 24.16 115.27
CA ASP A 1087 31.84 23.08 116.23
C ASP A 1087 31.29 21.83 115.56
N ALA A 1088 31.40 20.66 116.21
CA ALA A 1088 31.13 19.36 115.59
C ALA A 1088 29.70 19.16 115.06
N ASP A 1089 28.77 20.08 115.35
CA ASP A 1089 27.40 20.02 114.86
C ASP A 1089 27.19 20.85 113.58
N ASP A 1090 28.02 21.85 113.27
CA ASP A 1090 27.88 22.78 112.12
C ASP A 1090 27.96 22.09 110.74
N ARG A 1091 26.86 21.51 110.24
CA ARG A 1091 26.82 20.76 108.97
C ARG A 1091 26.66 21.62 107.73
N ILE A 1092 25.86 22.69 107.81
CA ILE A 1092 25.63 23.62 106.72
C ILE A 1092 26.05 25.01 107.16
N PHE A 1093 26.91 25.67 106.37
CA PHE A 1093 27.22 27.07 106.59
C PHE A 1093 27.02 27.93 105.34
N TYR A 1094 26.37 29.08 105.54
CA TYR A 1094 26.09 30.05 104.50
C TYR A 1094 26.97 31.30 104.65
N ASN A 1095 27.72 31.62 103.60
CA ASN A 1095 28.46 32.86 103.49
C ASN A 1095 27.56 33.95 102.91
N SER A 1096 26.97 34.76 103.79
CA SER A 1096 26.06 35.85 103.40
C SER A 1096 26.71 36.95 102.54
N VAL A 1097 28.04 37.01 102.43
CA VAL A 1097 28.74 37.98 101.58
C VAL A 1097 28.88 37.49 100.15
N SER A 1098 29.17 36.19 99.96
CA SER A 1098 29.37 35.61 98.63
C SER A 1098 28.13 34.90 98.07
N GLY A 1099 27.15 34.60 98.92
CA GLY A 1099 25.98 33.78 98.60
C GLY A 1099 26.27 32.28 98.58
N PHE A 1100 27.47 31.84 98.97
CA PHE A 1100 27.85 30.43 98.90
C PHE A 1100 27.32 29.63 100.09
N VAL A 1101 26.76 28.45 99.81
CA VAL A 1101 26.26 27.49 100.79
C VAL A 1101 27.16 26.25 100.76
N PHE A 1102 27.67 25.87 101.91
CA PHE A 1102 28.64 24.78 102.03
C PHE A 1102 28.12 23.69 102.96
N TYR A 1103 28.50 22.44 102.67
CA TYR A 1103 28.32 21.28 103.54
C TYR A 1103 29.65 20.82 104.14
N ASP A 1104 29.67 20.63 105.45
CA ASP A 1104 30.81 20.09 106.20
C ASP A 1104 30.46 18.74 106.86
N GLN A 1105 31.00 17.67 106.28
CA GLN A 1105 30.70 16.29 106.70
C GLN A 1105 31.24 15.92 108.08
N ASP A 1106 32.26 16.61 108.61
CA ASP A 1106 32.72 16.36 109.99
C ASP A 1106 32.21 17.38 111.01
N GLY A 1107 31.53 18.42 110.51
CA GLY A 1107 30.97 19.53 111.25
C GLY A 1107 32.02 20.48 111.83
N ASN A 1108 33.26 20.06 112.03
CA ASN A 1108 34.25 20.82 112.80
C ASN A 1108 35.31 21.54 111.94
N GLY A 1109 35.21 21.43 110.60
CA GLY A 1109 36.11 22.08 109.65
C GLY A 1109 37.44 21.37 109.43
N ALA A 1110 37.60 20.11 109.89
CA ALA A 1110 38.84 19.35 109.65
C ALA A 1110 38.85 18.67 108.27
N LEU A 1111 37.69 18.34 107.72
CA LEU A 1111 37.48 18.00 106.31
C LEU A 1111 37.20 19.28 105.52
N ALA A 1112 37.61 19.29 104.24
CA ALA A 1112 37.32 20.41 103.36
C ALA A 1112 35.80 20.47 103.09
N PRO A 1113 35.13 21.59 103.37
CA PRO A 1113 33.70 21.71 103.11
C PRO A 1113 33.42 21.77 101.62
N VAL A 1114 32.30 21.18 101.20
CA VAL A 1114 31.90 21.11 99.80
C VAL A 1114 30.92 22.23 99.50
N LEU A 1115 31.25 23.10 98.53
CA LEU A 1115 30.32 24.07 97.97
C LEU A 1115 29.31 23.31 97.12
N PHE A 1116 28.02 23.47 97.40
CA PHE A 1116 26.97 22.80 96.63
C PHE A 1116 25.93 23.76 96.05
N ALA A 1117 25.75 24.93 96.66
CA ALA A 1117 24.83 25.93 96.13
C ALA A 1117 25.38 27.35 96.24
N LYS A 1118 24.92 28.20 95.34
CA LYS A 1118 25.11 29.65 95.37
C LYS A 1118 23.75 30.35 95.24
N LEU A 1119 23.46 31.18 96.23
CA LEU A 1119 22.28 32.04 96.26
C LEU A 1119 22.65 33.49 95.97
N THR A 1120 21.64 34.34 95.88
CA THR A 1120 21.82 35.79 96.04
C THR A 1120 22.43 36.11 97.41
N ALA A 1121 23.42 37.00 97.44
CA ALA A 1121 24.11 37.36 98.68
C ALA A 1121 23.21 38.18 99.63
N GLY A 1122 23.37 37.98 100.94
CA GLY A 1122 22.69 38.76 101.97
C GLY A 1122 21.34 38.21 102.45
N LEU A 1123 20.98 36.97 102.09
CA LEU A 1123 19.75 36.34 102.55
C LEU A 1123 19.81 36.03 104.05
N ALA A 1124 18.69 36.21 104.74
CA ALA A 1124 18.57 36.00 106.18
C ALA A 1124 18.25 34.53 106.52
N LEU A 1125 19.06 33.59 105.99
CA LEU A 1125 18.82 32.16 106.15
C LEU A 1125 18.87 31.71 107.61
N THR A 1126 18.04 30.73 107.90
CA THR A 1126 17.90 30.03 109.17
C THR A 1126 17.91 28.53 108.90
N ASN A 1127 17.94 27.72 109.96
CA ASN A 1127 17.79 26.28 109.83
C ASN A 1127 16.43 25.85 109.25
N ALA A 1128 15.42 26.74 109.22
CA ALA A 1128 14.10 26.45 108.68
C ALA A 1128 14.06 26.49 107.14
N ASP A 1129 15.02 27.15 106.50
CA ASP A 1129 15.14 27.24 105.04
C ASP A 1129 15.84 25.99 104.44
N PHE A 1130 16.12 24.98 105.29
CA PHE A 1130 16.72 23.70 104.91
C PHE A 1130 15.88 22.55 105.43
N VAL A 1131 15.52 21.62 104.55
CA VAL A 1131 14.76 20.40 104.88
C VAL A 1131 15.63 19.20 104.57
N VAL A 1132 15.86 18.33 105.56
CA VAL A 1132 16.51 17.04 105.34
C VAL A 1132 15.46 16.04 104.84
N ILE A 1133 15.65 15.50 103.64
CA ILE A 1133 14.71 14.59 102.97
C ILE A 1133 15.24 13.17 102.86
#